data_AF-A0AAU5S5G0-F1
#
_entry.id   AF-A0AAU5S5G0-F1
#
_cell.length_a   1.000
_cell.length_b   1.000
_cell.length_c   1.000
_cell.angle_alpha   90.00
_cell.angle_beta   90.00
_cell.angle_gamma   90.00
#
_symmetry.space_group_name_H-M   'P 1'
#
loop_
_entity.id
_entity.type
_entity.pdbx_description
1 polymer ?
#
loop_
_entity_poly.entity_id
_entity_poly.type
_entity_poly.pdbx_seq_one_letter_code
_entity_poly.pdbx_strand_id
1 'polypeptide(L)'
;MGHGTQDERDGHRARERGRQHLEGAEQAVLSERIPAPGTGDRDLAVGGEPDGPSSPQALTAAYAVVTDSSGRILLGRSPHGIWEPAGGKNRGSESFEEAAVRELAEGTGLRADPAHAHLLAMVADDTHGVPRLTAVVRVTAWSGTLARLEPYDSTRGEWEWHEPHTLSGIGPISAPAVHALDTVWPGILPGVLPSLDPAHPPHRYPHAVAAVPVPGEPSAAVRLRDALVDSIVADGCVRTPLVEAAFRTVPRHRYAPEVPLETAYDANLAVVTRRDGDGRAISSVSAAWLHADMIENARLAPGMRVLEIGSGGYKASLLAEIVGPTGTVVSLDIDPYVIRRARRFTDEAGYGRVRLVLGDGALGAPEHHVPRTGFDAIFLTHNCWDLAPAWTAQLAQGGHLVVPLEVGGYTRAIAFQRQGDTLVAQGFTVCGFVRDQGIGGRRTPVVQLLDGKAQLRFEDGEPADTARLDAALTTPRLDTPTGVTIESGVPFATLQLFLATTVRGFCRLSLTRGPDDPDTAHLELPSGADAAAVTQGHSLAYLTHVKIHEAVQEPTQEPTHELPQEAQPVWEFVVHAFGPRARALSDLLADRVRAWDRDVRYGAGPRLTVHPADTPDAELPTGHVLRKPRSCLVFDWSPRRP
;
A
#
# COMPACT_ATOMS: atom_id res chain seq x y z
N MET A 1 23.08 52.02 -36.50
CA MET A 1 22.14 52.27 -35.38
C MET A 1 21.85 50.90 -34.80
N GLY A 2 22.34 50.47 -33.65
CA GLY A 2 22.59 51.20 -32.42
C GLY A 2 21.71 50.54 -31.36
N HIS A 3 22.31 49.59 -30.62
CA HIS A 3 21.96 49.02 -29.31
C HIS A 3 21.97 47.49 -29.27
N GLY A 4 23.17 46.96 -29.06
CA GLY A 4 23.36 45.76 -28.25
C GLY A 4 23.66 46.13 -26.79
N THR A 5 23.82 45.07 -25.99
CA THR A 5 24.33 44.98 -24.62
C THR A 5 23.34 45.27 -23.48
N GLN A 6 22.96 44.21 -22.76
CA GLN A 6 23.12 44.18 -21.29
C GLN A 6 23.07 42.76 -20.69
N ASP A 7 22.45 41.75 -21.35
CA ASP A 7 22.13 40.48 -20.65
C ASP A 7 23.13 39.31 -20.81
N GLU A 8 24.13 39.41 -21.70
CA GLU A 8 25.12 38.33 -21.88
C GLU A 8 26.41 38.49 -21.05
N ARG A 9 26.52 39.54 -20.21
CA ARG A 9 27.72 39.77 -19.37
C ARG A 9 27.63 39.23 -17.95
N ASP A 10 26.44 38.87 -17.46
CA ASP A 10 26.27 38.39 -16.08
C ASP A 10 26.33 36.86 -15.95
N GLY A 11 26.06 36.11 -17.04
CA GLY A 11 26.19 34.65 -17.05
C GLY A 11 27.64 34.14 -17.05
N HIS A 12 28.58 34.91 -17.63
CA HIS A 12 29.97 34.46 -17.77
C HIS A 12 30.84 34.74 -16.53
N ARG A 13 30.51 35.75 -15.72
CA ARG A 13 31.23 36.08 -14.46
C ARG A 13 30.85 35.22 -13.25
N ALA A 14 29.74 34.49 -13.31
CA ALA A 14 29.33 33.56 -12.26
C ALA A 14 30.01 32.18 -12.42
N ARG A 15 30.45 31.81 -13.63
CA ARG A 15 31.10 30.52 -13.91
C ARG A 15 32.63 30.52 -13.72
N GLU A 16 33.28 31.68 -13.62
CA GLU A 16 34.72 31.77 -13.31
C GLU A 16 35.04 31.90 -11.81
N ARG A 17 34.11 32.38 -10.97
CA ARG A 17 34.33 32.47 -9.50
C ARG A 17 34.09 31.16 -8.75
N GLY A 18 33.30 30.25 -9.31
CA GLY A 18 33.10 28.91 -8.72
C GLY A 18 34.23 27.92 -8.98
N ARG A 19 35.15 28.24 -9.92
CA ARG A 19 36.21 27.33 -10.36
C ARG A 19 37.59 27.64 -9.76
N GLN A 20 37.78 28.82 -9.15
CA GLN A 20 39.01 29.18 -8.41
C GLN A 20 38.97 28.87 -6.90
N HIS A 21 37.88 28.29 -6.38
CA HIS A 21 37.77 27.90 -4.97
C HIS A 21 37.87 26.39 -4.72
N LEU A 22 38.15 25.60 -5.76
CA LEU A 22 38.25 24.13 -5.67
C LEU A 22 39.63 23.56 -6.07
N GLU A 23 40.63 24.40 -6.37
CA GLU A 23 42.00 23.95 -6.70
C GLU A 23 43.06 24.35 -5.65
N GLY A 24 42.66 24.73 -4.44
CA GLY A 24 43.59 25.20 -3.39
C GLY A 24 43.58 24.48 -2.04
N ALA A 25 42.75 23.44 -1.86
CA ALA A 25 42.53 22.83 -0.53
C ALA A 25 42.85 21.33 -0.44
N GLU A 26 43.56 20.77 -1.42
CA GLU A 26 44.23 19.47 -1.34
C GLU A 26 45.75 19.67 -1.47
N GLN A 27 46.40 20.18 -0.42
CA GLN A 27 47.81 19.94 -0.06
C GLN A 27 48.24 20.87 1.09
N ALA A 28 47.99 20.44 2.34
CA ALA A 28 48.78 20.86 3.50
C ALA A 28 48.49 19.90 4.67
N VAL A 29 49.22 18.80 4.69
CA VAL A 29 49.38 17.93 5.86
C VAL A 29 50.70 18.34 6.53
N LEU A 30 50.66 18.44 7.86
CA LEU A 30 51.74 18.42 8.86
C LEU A 30 52.15 19.73 9.58
N SER A 31 52.18 19.54 10.91
CA SER A 31 52.94 20.20 11.96
C SER A 31 52.47 21.57 12.44
N GLU A 32 51.63 21.58 13.48
CA GLU A 32 51.87 22.48 14.63
C GLU A 32 51.72 21.71 15.94
N ARG A 33 52.78 21.81 16.75
CA ARG A 33 52.99 21.12 18.02
C ARG A 33 52.19 21.80 19.12
N ILE A 34 51.50 21.00 19.93
CA ILE A 34 50.94 21.40 21.22
C ILE A 34 52.10 21.86 22.14
N PRO A 35 52.06 23.06 22.74
CA PRO A 35 53.10 23.47 23.69
C PRO A 35 52.87 22.79 25.05
N ALA A 36 53.96 22.26 25.63
CA ALA A 36 53.96 21.68 26.97
C ALA A 36 53.71 22.75 28.06
N PRO A 37 53.03 22.43 29.16
CA PRO A 37 52.80 23.40 30.24
C PRO A 37 54.10 23.64 31.02
N GLY A 38 54.47 24.91 31.13
CA GLY A 38 55.59 25.38 31.96
C GLY A 38 55.25 25.30 33.44
N THR A 39 56.22 24.83 34.22
CA THR A 39 56.28 24.90 35.67
C THR A 39 56.20 26.36 36.14
N GLY A 40 55.10 26.72 36.80
CA GLY A 40 54.88 28.05 37.33
C GLY A 40 54.06 27.96 38.61
N ASP A 41 54.77 27.79 39.70
CA ASP A 41 54.30 27.82 41.08
C ASP A 41 53.56 29.14 41.37
N ARG A 42 52.25 29.07 41.61
CA ARG A 42 51.46 30.14 42.25
C ARG A 42 50.40 29.51 43.12
N ASP A 43 50.75 29.39 44.39
CA ASP A 43 49.83 29.32 45.52
C ASP A 43 48.58 30.19 45.30
N LEU A 44 47.43 29.54 45.15
CA LEU A 44 46.14 30.12 45.46
C LEU A 44 45.51 29.27 46.56
N ALA A 45 45.37 29.95 47.70
CA ALA A 45 45.00 29.40 48.99
C ALA A 45 43.73 28.54 48.94
N VAL A 46 43.81 27.44 49.69
CA VAL A 46 42.69 26.63 50.16
C VAL A 46 41.72 27.54 50.93
N GLY A 47 40.47 27.60 50.46
CA GLY A 47 39.39 28.30 51.16
C GLY A 47 38.03 27.82 50.70
N GLY A 48 37.35 27.07 51.56
CA GLY A 48 35.92 26.74 51.46
C GLY A 48 35.64 25.25 51.19
N GLU A 49 35.00 24.60 52.16
CA GLU A 49 34.41 23.26 52.06
C GLU A 49 33.46 23.13 50.84
N PRO A 50 33.28 21.92 50.26
CA PRO A 50 32.34 21.72 49.16
C PRO A 50 30.89 21.69 49.69
N ASP A 51 30.14 22.74 49.39
CA ASP A 51 28.71 22.85 49.65
C ASP A 51 27.91 22.25 48.47
N GLY A 52 27.18 21.16 48.75
CA GLY A 52 26.05 20.66 47.96
C GLY A 52 26.34 19.69 46.79
N PRO A 53 25.50 18.66 46.56
CA PRO A 53 25.59 17.84 45.35
C PRO A 53 25.30 18.69 44.11
N SER A 54 26.15 18.55 43.08
CA SER A 54 25.99 19.20 41.78
C SER A 54 24.59 18.94 41.20
N SER A 55 23.89 20.00 40.76
CA SER A 55 22.61 19.89 40.08
C SER A 55 22.77 19.02 38.82
N PRO A 56 21.99 17.94 38.63
CA PRO A 56 22.08 17.11 37.44
C PRO A 56 21.72 17.95 36.20
N GLN A 57 22.66 18.07 35.27
CA GLN A 57 22.47 18.88 34.04
C GLN A 57 21.74 18.11 32.92
N ALA A 58 21.60 16.79 33.05
CA ALA A 58 20.75 15.95 32.23
C ALA A 58 20.41 14.67 33.00
N LEU A 59 19.21 14.14 32.81
CA LEU A 59 18.81 12.81 33.31
C LEU A 59 18.85 11.82 32.15
N THR A 60 19.68 10.79 32.28
CA THR A 60 19.67 9.63 31.39
C THR A 60 18.79 8.53 31.97
N ALA A 61 17.91 7.98 31.15
CA ALA A 61 17.09 6.83 31.50
C ALA A 61 17.03 5.85 30.34
N ALA A 62 16.88 4.56 30.64
CA ALA A 62 16.70 3.52 29.64
C ALA A 62 15.29 2.95 29.73
N TYR A 63 14.56 2.95 28.61
CA TYR A 63 13.26 2.30 28.48
C TYR A 63 13.40 0.96 27.76
N ALA A 64 12.94 -0.10 28.40
CA ALA A 64 12.76 -1.42 27.83
C ALA A 64 11.37 -1.51 27.18
N VAL A 65 11.34 -1.45 25.85
CA VAL A 65 10.13 -1.70 25.07
C VAL A 65 10.05 -3.17 24.71
N VAL A 66 9.06 -3.86 25.27
CA VAL A 66 8.90 -5.31 25.17
C VAL A 66 7.58 -5.64 24.48
N THR A 67 7.59 -6.67 23.63
CA THR A 67 6.35 -7.34 23.22
C THR A 67 6.31 -8.79 23.67
N ASP A 68 5.12 -9.30 23.90
CA ASP A 68 4.92 -10.74 24.04
C ASP A 68 4.93 -11.44 22.68
N SER A 69 4.77 -12.76 22.69
CA SER A 69 4.64 -13.56 21.48
C SER A 69 3.41 -13.20 20.64
N SER A 70 2.47 -12.42 21.20
CA SER A 70 1.28 -11.92 20.53
C SER A 70 1.51 -10.58 19.83
N GLY A 71 2.67 -9.95 20.02
CA GLY A 71 2.94 -8.59 19.56
C GLY A 71 2.33 -7.49 20.45
N ARG A 72 1.74 -7.86 21.60
CA ARG A 72 1.21 -6.89 22.58
C ARG A 72 2.34 -6.20 23.31
N ILE A 73 2.16 -4.93 23.62
CA ILE A 73 3.15 -4.05 24.22
C ILE A 73 2.96 -4.03 25.73
N LEU A 74 4.05 -4.23 26.48
CA LEU A 74 4.01 -4.14 27.94
C LEU A 74 4.10 -2.68 28.39
N LEU A 75 3.11 -2.21 29.15
CA LEU A 75 3.14 -0.90 29.82
C LEU A 75 2.76 -1.05 31.29
N GLY A 76 3.34 -0.19 32.12
CA GLY A 76 3.05 -0.08 33.55
C GLY A 76 2.36 1.24 33.86
N ARG A 77 1.34 1.20 34.72
CA ARG A 77 0.56 2.37 35.12
C ARG A 77 1.10 2.96 36.42
N SER A 78 1.47 4.22 36.42
CA SER A 78 1.84 4.95 37.64
C SER A 78 0.62 5.19 38.57
N PRO A 79 0.81 5.49 39.87
CA PRO A 79 -0.26 5.93 40.78
C PRO A 79 -1.03 7.15 40.28
N HIS A 80 -0.41 7.97 39.42
CA HIS A 80 -1.04 9.12 38.77
C HIS A 80 -1.82 8.74 37.50
N GLY A 81 -1.92 7.45 37.19
CA GLY A 81 -2.68 6.92 36.07
C GLY A 81 -2.01 7.04 34.71
N ILE A 82 -0.71 7.38 34.66
CA ILE A 82 0.07 7.54 33.42
C ILE A 82 0.79 6.23 33.08
N TRP A 83 0.72 5.81 31.83
CA TRP A 83 1.33 4.59 31.29
C TRP A 83 2.75 4.81 30.74
N GLU A 84 3.67 3.88 31.07
CA GLU A 84 5.07 3.93 30.63
C GLU A 84 5.68 2.52 30.45
N PRO A 85 6.67 2.32 29.55
CA PRO A 85 7.47 1.10 29.51
C PRO A 85 8.30 0.91 30.79
N ALA A 86 8.78 -0.31 31.03
CA ALA A 86 9.78 -0.56 32.08
C ALA A 86 11.03 0.27 31.81
N GLY A 87 11.56 0.91 32.85
CA GLY A 87 12.71 1.76 32.67
C GLY A 87 13.01 2.67 33.83
N GLY A 88 14.26 3.11 33.88
CA GLY A 88 14.81 3.86 34.98
C GLY A 88 16.20 4.39 34.65
N LYS A 89 16.86 4.98 35.64
CA LYS A 89 18.16 5.63 35.47
C LYS A 89 19.26 4.58 35.33
N ASN A 90 20.25 4.87 34.49
CA ASN A 90 21.48 4.10 34.46
C ASN A 90 22.23 4.22 35.79
N ARG A 91 22.89 3.14 36.21
CA ARG A 91 23.67 3.04 37.44
C ARG A 91 25.12 2.71 37.14
N GLY A 92 26.03 3.48 37.71
CA GLY A 92 27.47 3.24 37.58
C GLY A 92 27.91 3.21 36.12
N SER A 93 28.55 2.11 35.71
CA SER A 93 29.10 1.92 34.37
C SER A 93 28.25 1.01 33.48
N GLU A 94 27.00 0.71 33.84
CA GLU A 94 26.14 -0.15 33.02
C GLU A 94 25.78 0.51 31.67
N SER A 95 25.71 -0.30 30.63
CA SER A 95 25.17 0.09 29.32
C SER A 95 23.67 0.38 29.39
N PHE A 96 23.13 1.04 28.36
CA PHE A 96 21.67 1.29 28.29
C PHE A 96 20.88 -0.01 28.16
N GLU A 97 21.44 -0.99 27.48
CA GLU A 97 20.90 -2.35 27.33
C GLU A 97 20.81 -3.06 28.68
N GLU A 98 21.90 -3.05 29.45
CA GLU A 98 21.93 -3.63 30.81
C GLU A 98 20.95 -2.91 31.74
N ALA A 99 20.90 -1.58 31.70
CA ALA A 99 19.95 -0.78 32.47
C ALA A 99 18.49 -1.17 32.13
N ALA A 100 18.16 -1.25 30.84
CA ALA A 100 16.82 -1.62 30.39
C ALA A 100 16.42 -3.04 30.83
N VAL A 101 17.33 -4.02 30.70
CA VAL A 101 17.09 -5.40 31.15
C VAL A 101 16.90 -5.49 32.66
N ARG A 102 17.71 -4.75 33.43
CA ARG A 102 17.59 -4.68 34.89
C ARG A 102 16.25 -4.07 35.30
N GLU A 103 15.88 -2.92 34.74
CA GLU A 103 14.62 -2.24 35.05
C GLU A 103 13.40 -3.09 34.63
N LEU A 104 13.49 -3.83 33.52
CA LEU A 104 12.48 -4.82 33.14
C LEU A 104 12.34 -5.90 34.22
N ALA A 105 13.45 -6.48 34.67
CA ALA A 105 13.43 -7.53 35.68
C ALA A 105 12.94 -7.04 37.05
N GLU A 106 13.43 -5.90 37.51
CA GLU A 106 13.06 -5.28 38.79
C GLU A 106 11.59 -4.84 38.80
N GLY A 107 11.10 -4.28 37.69
CA GLY A 107 9.73 -3.75 37.61
C GLY A 107 8.65 -4.80 37.33
N THR A 108 8.96 -5.83 36.53
CA THR A 108 7.94 -6.72 35.94
C THR A 108 8.09 -8.19 36.29
N GLY A 109 9.26 -8.59 36.81
CA GLY A 109 9.63 -10.00 36.98
C GLY A 109 10.07 -10.72 35.69
N LEU A 110 10.02 -10.05 34.54
CA LEU A 110 10.49 -10.61 33.27
C LEU A 110 12.01 -10.51 33.15
N ARG A 111 12.65 -11.61 32.74
CA ARG A 111 14.10 -11.69 32.60
C ARG A 111 14.49 -11.73 31.13
N ALA A 112 15.49 -10.95 30.76
CA ALA A 112 16.07 -10.96 29.43
C ALA A 112 17.60 -11.04 29.52
N ASP A 113 18.24 -11.54 28.46
CA ASP A 113 19.69 -11.42 28.29
C ASP A 113 19.99 -10.07 27.61
N PRO A 114 20.98 -9.28 28.08
CA PRO A 114 21.41 -8.07 27.39
C PRO A 114 21.73 -8.26 25.90
N ALA A 115 22.14 -9.46 25.47
CA ALA A 115 22.35 -9.80 24.06
C ALA A 115 21.05 -9.74 23.21
N HIS A 116 19.88 -9.75 23.85
CA HIS A 116 18.56 -9.61 23.23
C HIS A 116 17.94 -8.22 23.43
N ALA A 117 18.67 -7.30 24.07
CA ALA A 117 18.30 -5.92 24.27
C ALA A 117 19.07 -5.04 23.28
N HIS A 118 18.35 -4.26 22.47
CA HIS A 118 18.92 -3.51 21.36
C HIS A 118 18.63 -2.02 21.53
N LEU A 119 19.67 -1.21 21.76
CA LEU A 119 19.55 0.24 21.75
C LEU A 119 19.21 0.73 20.34
N LEU A 120 18.02 1.29 20.16
CA LEU A 120 17.54 1.79 18.86
C LEU A 120 17.91 3.26 18.65
N ALA A 121 17.70 4.08 19.66
CA ALA A 121 18.00 5.51 19.62
C ALA A 121 18.16 6.10 21.01
N MET A 122 18.87 7.23 21.07
CA MET A 122 18.74 8.19 22.16
C MET A 122 17.73 9.25 21.75
N VAL A 123 16.70 9.47 22.56
CA VAL A 123 15.70 10.52 22.37
C VAL A 123 16.01 11.65 23.34
N ALA A 124 16.22 12.84 22.81
CA ALA A 124 16.32 14.06 23.57
C ALA A 124 15.00 14.83 23.49
N ASP A 125 14.40 15.11 24.65
CA ASP A 125 13.22 15.94 24.79
C ASP A 125 13.41 16.98 25.91
N ASP A 126 12.46 17.91 26.03
CA ASP A 126 12.38 18.88 27.11
C ASP A 126 11.04 18.69 27.83
N THR A 127 11.10 18.48 29.15
CA THR A 127 9.93 18.54 30.01
C THR A 127 10.18 19.56 31.11
N HIS A 128 9.38 20.65 31.13
CA HIS A 128 9.46 21.71 32.13
C HIS A 128 10.82 22.44 32.23
N GLY A 129 11.56 22.56 31.13
CA GLY A 129 12.85 23.25 31.06
C GLY A 129 14.05 22.40 31.48
N VAL A 130 13.85 21.08 31.60
CA VAL A 130 14.90 20.11 31.93
C VAL A 130 15.13 19.20 30.72
N PRO A 131 16.30 19.27 30.06
CA PRO A 131 16.67 18.34 29.02
C PRO A 131 16.72 16.91 29.57
N ARG A 132 15.99 16.01 28.93
CA ARG A 132 16.00 14.58 29.24
C ARG A 132 16.52 13.79 28.05
N LEU A 133 17.32 12.76 28.36
CA LEU A 133 17.87 11.83 27.40
C LEU A 133 17.35 10.42 27.70
N THR A 134 16.46 9.92 26.85
CA THR A 134 15.86 8.60 26.99
C THR A 134 16.48 7.64 25.97
N ALA A 135 17.21 6.64 26.45
CA ALA A 135 17.66 5.51 25.66
C ALA A 135 16.47 4.57 25.40
N VAL A 136 16.17 4.31 24.13
CA VAL A 136 15.08 3.42 23.74
C VAL A 136 15.67 2.06 23.39
N VAL A 137 15.42 1.07 24.24
CA VAL A 137 15.96 -0.27 24.13
C VAL A 137 14.83 -1.24 23.79
N ARG A 138 14.95 -1.94 22.65
CA ARG A 138 14.02 -2.98 22.23
C ARG A 138 14.49 -4.33 22.76
N VAL A 139 13.69 -4.95 23.64
CA VAL A 139 13.97 -6.31 24.13
C VAL A 139 13.19 -7.31 23.27
N THR A 140 13.92 -8.24 22.65
CA THR A 140 13.40 -9.13 21.59
C THR A 140 13.16 -10.56 22.05
N ALA A 141 13.81 -10.96 23.14
CA ALA A 141 13.59 -12.25 23.79
C ALA A 141 13.66 -12.06 25.32
N TRP A 142 12.72 -12.69 26.01
CA TRP A 142 12.58 -12.62 27.46
C TRP A 142 11.91 -13.90 27.97
N SER A 143 11.93 -14.11 29.28
CA SER A 143 11.32 -15.25 29.96
C SER A 143 10.74 -14.82 31.31
N GLY A 144 9.94 -15.69 31.92
CA GLY A 144 9.28 -15.44 33.20
C GLY A 144 7.79 -15.13 33.04
N THR A 145 7.16 -14.82 34.17
CA THR A 145 5.73 -14.47 34.23
C THR A 145 5.64 -13.07 34.80
N LEU A 146 4.73 -12.26 34.23
CA LEU A 146 4.47 -10.93 34.73
C LEU A 146 4.03 -11.03 36.20
N ALA A 147 4.83 -10.45 37.10
CA ALA A 147 4.61 -10.53 38.53
C ALA A 147 4.76 -9.13 39.15
N ARG A 148 3.90 -8.81 40.12
CA ARG A 148 4.06 -7.61 40.95
C ARG A 148 5.23 -7.87 41.91
N LEU A 149 6.36 -7.21 41.69
CA LEU A 149 7.52 -7.28 42.57
C LEU A 149 7.47 -6.15 43.60
N GLU A 150 7.00 -6.44 44.81
CA GLU A 150 7.12 -5.56 45.97
C GLU A 150 8.52 -5.72 46.62
N PRO A 151 9.21 -4.65 47.07
CA PRO A 151 8.81 -3.24 47.08
C PRO A 151 9.84 -2.34 46.36
N TYR A 152 10.29 -2.69 45.15
CA TYR A 152 11.39 -1.95 44.52
C TYR A 152 10.96 -0.59 43.91
N ASP A 153 9.68 -0.40 43.60
CA ASP A 153 9.19 0.90 43.16
C ASP A 153 7.70 1.09 43.47
N SER A 154 7.39 1.88 44.49
CA SER A 154 6.02 2.26 44.86
C SER A 154 5.37 3.24 43.86
N THR A 155 6.04 3.55 42.75
CA THR A 155 5.57 4.52 41.74
C THR A 155 4.92 3.89 40.50
N ARG A 156 4.73 2.56 40.44
CA ARG A 156 3.92 1.90 39.38
C ARG A 156 3.02 0.80 39.93
N GLY A 157 1.71 0.96 39.76
CA GLY A 157 0.67 0.15 40.39
C GLY A 157 0.40 -1.19 39.68
N GLU A 158 0.30 -1.21 38.35
CA GLU A 158 -0.14 -2.39 37.57
C GLU A 158 0.54 -2.46 36.19
N TRP A 159 0.91 -3.66 35.76
CA TRP A 159 1.50 -3.94 34.45
C TRP A 159 0.51 -4.69 33.56
N GLU A 160 0.38 -4.25 32.31
CA GLU A 160 -0.59 -4.81 31.36
C GLU A 160 0.00 -4.96 29.95
N TRP A 161 -0.49 -5.98 29.24
CA TRP A 161 -0.19 -6.21 27.83
C TRP A 161 -1.27 -5.56 26.96
N HIS A 162 -0.87 -4.58 26.14
CA HIS A 162 -1.79 -3.85 25.28
C HIS A 162 -1.60 -4.20 23.81
N GLU A 163 -2.70 -4.44 23.11
CA GLU A 163 -2.68 -4.52 21.65
C GLU A 163 -2.26 -3.16 21.05
N PRO A 164 -1.39 -3.12 20.02
CA PRO A 164 -0.95 -1.85 19.43
C PRO A 164 -2.10 -0.92 19.00
N HIS A 165 -3.20 -1.49 18.46
CA HIS A 165 -4.36 -0.73 18.02
C HIS A 165 -5.25 -0.19 19.15
N THR A 166 -5.06 -0.61 20.40
CA THR A 166 -5.85 -0.11 21.54
C THR A 166 -5.16 1.02 22.30
N LEU A 167 -3.88 1.30 22.03
CA LEU A 167 -3.06 2.27 22.78
C LEU A 167 -3.66 3.68 22.84
N SER A 168 -4.40 4.12 21.83
CA SER A 168 -5.08 5.44 21.87
C SER A 168 -6.21 5.52 22.90
N GLY A 169 -6.73 4.37 23.37
CA GLY A 169 -7.88 4.26 24.26
C GLY A 169 -7.55 3.92 25.72
N ILE A 170 -6.29 3.59 26.06
CA ILE A 170 -5.93 3.11 27.41
C ILE A 170 -5.73 4.22 28.44
N GLY A 171 -5.79 5.49 28.03
CA GLY A 171 -5.53 6.67 28.86
C GLY A 171 -4.18 7.33 28.57
N PRO A 172 -3.71 8.25 29.43
CA PRO A 172 -2.52 9.04 29.17
C PRO A 172 -1.24 8.19 29.21
N ILE A 173 -0.43 8.28 28.16
CA ILE A 173 0.92 7.72 28.07
C ILE A 173 1.91 8.87 28.22
N SER A 174 2.99 8.71 29.00
CA SER A 174 3.95 9.81 29.20
C SER A 174 4.62 10.22 27.90
N ALA A 175 4.99 11.49 27.73
CA ALA A 175 5.64 11.96 26.50
C ALA A 175 6.91 11.16 26.13
N PRO A 176 7.83 10.86 27.08
CA PRO A 176 8.98 10.00 26.80
C PRO A 176 8.58 8.58 26.37
N ALA A 177 7.50 8.04 26.95
CA ALA A 177 6.97 6.73 26.57
C ALA A 177 6.40 6.76 25.15
N VAL A 178 5.64 7.79 24.78
CA VAL A 178 5.18 8.01 23.41
C VAL A 178 6.36 8.10 22.44
N HIS A 179 7.41 8.83 22.80
CA HIS A 179 8.60 8.93 21.96
C HIS A 179 9.35 7.60 21.81
N ALA A 180 9.43 6.79 22.86
CA ALA A 180 10.03 5.46 22.82
C ALA A 180 9.19 4.51 21.97
N LEU A 181 7.87 4.50 22.14
CA LEU A 181 6.96 3.70 21.34
C LEU A 181 7.00 4.11 19.85
N ASP A 182 7.01 5.40 19.53
CA ASP A 182 7.20 5.89 18.15
C ASP A 182 8.61 5.64 17.62
N THR A 183 9.62 5.49 18.47
CA THR A 183 10.96 5.06 18.03
C THR A 183 10.96 3.58 17.63
N VAL A 184 10.19 2.75 18.33
CA VAL A 184 10.04 1.32 18.00
C VAL A 184 9.08 1.13 16.81
N TRP A 185 8.00 1.91 16.73
CA TRP A 185 6.92 1.81 15.75
C TRP A 185 6.56 3.18 15.12
N PRO A 186 7.46 3.79 14.34
CA PRO A 186 7.31 5.17 13.87
C PRO A 186 6.12 5.39 12.96
N GLY A 187 5.17 6.21 13.42
CA GLY A 187 3.93 6.54 12.69
C GLY A 187 2.99 5.34 12.47
N ILE A 188 3.12 4.29 13.28
CA ILE A 188 2.31 3.05 13.21
C ILE A 188 1.22 3.07 14.29
N LEU A 189 1.48 3.70 15.43
CA LEU A 189 0.57 3.76 16.56
C LEU A 189 -0.43 4.92 16.38
N PRO A 190 -1.69 4.66 15.99
CA PRO A 190 -2.66 5.73 15.70
C PRO A 190 -3.02 6.48 16.98
N GLY A 191 -3.15 7.80 16.94
CA GLY A 191 -3.74 8.58 18.04
C GLY A 191 -2.91 8.67 19.33
N VAL A 192 -1.68 8.12 19.37
CA VAL A 192 -0.75 8.23 20.52
C VAL A 192 0.15 9.47 20.41
N LEU A 193 0.31 10.01 19.19
CA LEU A 193 1.09 11.23 18.88
C LEU A 193 0.47 12.60 19.26
N PRO A 194 -0.85 12.80 19.49
CA PRO A 194 -1.41 14.12 19.81
C PRO A 194 -0.90 14.76 21.11
N SER A 195 -0.19 14.00 21.96
CA SER A 195 0.44 14.49 23.20
C SER A 195 1.81 15.14 22.97
N LEU A 196 2.31 15.19 21.72
CA LEU A 196 3.56 15.84 21.39
C LEU A 196 3.32 17.34 21.15
N ASP A 197 4.02 18.20 21.88
CA ASP A 197 4.03 19.65 21.62
C ASP A 197 4.59 19.88 20.20
N PRO A 198 3.78 20.36 19.24
CA PRO A 198 4.24 20.61 17.89
C PRO A 198 5.33 21.68 17.82
N ALA A 199 5.41 22.54 18.85
CA ALA A 199 6.42 23.59 18.92
C ALA A 199 7.81 23.07 19.31
N HIS A 200 7.91 21.89 19.95
CA HIS A 200 9.18 21.32 20.43
C HIS A 200 9.23 19.81 20.17
N PRO A 201 9.44 19.38 18.91
CA PRO A 201 9.59 17.96 18.61
C PRO A 201 10.84 17.36 19.25
N PRO A 202 10.82 16.08 19.68
CA PRO A 202 11.99 15.43 20.24
C PRO A 202 13.09 15.27 19.18
N HIS A 203 14.35 15.42 19.59
CA HIS A 203 15.49 15.09 18.75
C HIS A 203 15.85 13.60 18.93
N ARG A 204 15.95 12.86 17.83
CA ARG A 204 16.28 11.43 17.84
C ARG A 204 17.66 11.19 17.27
N TYR A 205 18.52 10.55 18.05
CA TYR A 205 19.86 10.11 17.66
C TYR A 205 19.84 8.59 17.45
N PRO A 206 19.63 8.10 16.21
CA PRO A 206 19.54 6.67 15.93
C PRO A 206 20.89 5.98 16.15
N HIS A 207 20.87 4.80 16.77
CA HIS A 207 22.07 4.01 17.08
C HIS A 207 22.36 2.91 16.03
N ALA A 208 21.52 2.81 14.99
CA ALA A 208 21.65 1.92 13.83
C ALA A 208 21.72 0.42 14.17
N VAL A 209 20.56 -0.16 14.50
CA VAL A 209 20.35 -1.60 14.44
C VAL A 209 19.24 -1.86 13.42
N ALA A 210 19.48 -2.75 12.44
CA ALA A 210 18.41 -3.30 11.61
C ALA A 210 17.35 -3.92 12.53
N ALA A 211 16.06 -3.83 12.21
CA ALA A 211 15.09 -4.36 13.16
C ALA A 211 15.34 -5.87 13.36
N VAL A 212 15.15 -6.33 14.59
CA VAL A 212 15.54 -7.69 14.96
C VAL A 212 14.30 -8.58 14.88
N PRO A 213 14.42 -9.81 14.35
CA PRO A 213 13.31 -10.74 14.30
C PRO A 213 12.65 -10.91 15.67
N VAL A 214 11.32 -10.88 15.70
CA VAL A 214 10.53 -11.13 16.91
C VAL A 214 10.03 -12.57 16.83
N PRO A 215 10.51 -13.49 17.69
CA PRO A 215 10.11 -14.89 17.64
C PRO A 215 8.69 -15.10 18.20
N GLY A 216 7.99 -16.12 17.67
CA GLY A 216 6.70 -16.58 18.19
C GLY A 216 5.47 -15.82 17.67
N GLU A 217 4.30 -16.47 17.74
CA GLU A 217 3.01 -15.90 17.31
C GLU A 217 1.91 -16.30 18.30
N PRO A 218 0.85 -15.50 18.48
CA PRO A 218 -0.27 -15.90 19.33
C PRO A 218 -0.98 -17.10 18.70
N SER A 219 -1.37 -18.10 19.50
CA SER A 219 -2.10 -19.28 18.99
C SER A 219 -3.38 -18.90 18.24
N ALA A 220 -4.01 -17.78 18.60
CA ALA A 220 -5.16 -17.24 17.88
C ALA A 220 -4.80 -16.80 16.45
N ALA A 221 -3.68 -16.09 16.27
CA ALA A 221 -3.20 -15.69 14.95
C ALA A 221 -2.83 -16.89 14.08
N VAL A 222 -2.22 -17.93 14.66
CA VAL A 222 -1.91 -19.18 13.92
C VAL A 222 -3.19 -19.85 13.43
N ARG A 223 -4.19 -20.02 14.31
CA ARG A 223 -5.49 -20.60 13.92
C ARG A 223 -6.20 -19.78 12.85
N LEU A 224 -6.22 -18.45 12.98
CA LEU A 224 -6.84 -17.56 12.00
C LEU A 224 -6.09 -17.55 10.66
N ARG A 225 -4.76 -17.63 10.69
CA ARG A 225 -3.95 -17.81 9.48
C ARG A 225 -4.30 -19.11 8.78
N ASP A 226 -4.33 -20.23 9.50
CA ASP A 226 -4.67 -21.52 8.90
C ASP A 226 -6.09 -21.53 8.33
N ALA A 227 -7.07 -20.97 9.05
CA ALA A 227 -8.44 -20.83 8.55
C ALA A 227 -8.53 -19.93 7.30
N LEU A 228 -7.76 -18.83 7.27
CA LEU A 228 -7.62 -18.00 6.07
C LEU A 228 -7.07 -18.81 4.90
N VAL A 229 -5.97 -19.55 5.11
CA VAL A 229 -5.35 -20.36 4.05
C VAL A 229 -6.32 -21.42 3.54
N ASP A 230 -7.00 -22.13 4.44
CA ASP A 230 -8.00 -23.13 4.09
C ASP A 230 -9.12 -22.54 3.21
N SER A 231 -9.60 -21.33 3.54
CA SER A 231 -10.61 -20.62 2.74
C SER A 231 -10.10 -20.29 1.33
N ILE A 232 -8.92 -19.66 1.20
CA ILE A 232 -8.41 -19.25 -0.11
C ILE A 232 -7.95 -20.42 -0.98
N VAL A 233 -7.63 -21.58 -0.38
CA VAL A 233 -7.42 -22.85 -1.08
C VAL A 233 -8.75 -23.41 -1.58
N ALA A 234 -9.78 -23.44 -0.73
CA ALA A 234 -11.12 -23.90 -1.12
C ALA A 234 -11.72 -23.05 -2.25
N ASP A 235 -11.46 -21.74 -2.25
CA ASP A 235 -11.88 -20.80 -3.28
C ASP A 235 -11.02 -20.88 -4.57
N GLY A 236 -10.00 -21.74 -4.59
CA GLY A 236 -9.10 -21.93 -5.75
C GLY A 236 -8.15 -20.78 -6.03
N CYS A 237 -8.00 -19.83 -5.09
CA CYS A 237 -7.07 -18.71 -5.21
C CYS A 237 -5.62 -19.16 -4.98
N VAL A 238 -5.41 -20.09 -4.04
CA VAL A 238 -4.15 -20.84 -3.87
C VAL A 238 -4.30 -22.19 -4.57
N ARG A 239 -3.34 -22.54 -5.42
CA ARG A 239 -3.41 -23.69 -6.33
C ARG A 239 -2.20 -24.62 -6.22
N THR A 240 -1.11 -24.15 -5.64
CA THR A 240 0.15 -24.91 -5.53
C THR A 240 0.62 -25.05 -4.08
N PRO A 241 1.24 -26.19 -3.71
CA PRO A 241 1.76 -26.41 -2.36
C PRO A 241 2.80 -25.37 -1.93
N LEU A 242 3.57 -24.83 -2.88
CA LEU A 242 4.59 -23.83 -2.61
C LEU A 242 3.98 -22.50 -2.15
N VAL A 243 2.90 -22.06 -2.79
CA VAL A 243 2.19 -20.84 -2.40
C VAL A 243 1.42 -21.07 -1.11
N GLU A 244 0.77 -22.22 -0.94
CA GLU A 244 0.10 -22.56 0.32
C GLU A 244 1.06 -22.49 1.51
N ALA A 245 2.22 -23.13 1.40
CA ALA A 245 3.23 -23.13 2.45
C ALA A 245 3.67 -21.70 2.81
N ALA A 246 3.87 -20.82 1.82
CA ALA A 246 4.23 -19.43 2.08
C ALA A 246 3.15 -18.68 2.87
N PHE A 247 1.87 -18.87 2.53
CA PHE A 247 0.77 -18.25 3.27
C PHE A 247 0.60 -18.81 4.68
N ARG A 248 0.90 -20.11 4.91
CA ARG A 248 0.93 -20.72 6.25
C ARG A 248 2.13 -20.28 7.10
N THR A 249 3.20 -19.79 6.48
CA THR A 249 4.41 -19.34 7.18
C THR A 249 4.38 -17.85 7.49
N VAL A 250 4.00 -16.98 6.55
CA VAL A 250 4.16 -15.53 6.71
C VAL A 250 3.06 -14.94 7.62
N PRO A 251 3.42 -14.28 8.74
CA PRO A 251 2.45 -13.75 9.71
C PRO A 251 1.81 -12.43 9.25
N ARG A 252 0.70 -12.51 8.48
CA ARG A 252 -0.01 -11.35 7.92
C ARG A 252 -0.31 -10.24 8.94
N HIS A 253 -0.76 -10.62 10.14
CA HIS A 253 -1.09 -9.68 11.22
C HIS A 253 0.05 -8.73 11.61
N ARG A 254 1.32 -9.14 11.46
CA ARG A 254 2.46 -8.27 11.78
C ARG A 254 2.59 -7.07 10.86
N TYR A 255 2.04 -7.16 9.65
CA TYR A 255 2.05 -6.04 8.69
C TYR A 255 0.81 -5.14 8.83
N ALA A 256 -0.13 -5.51 9.71
CA ALA A 256 -1.39 -4.82 9.97
C ALA A 256 -1.71 -4.73 11.49
N PRO A 257 -0.78 -4.24 12.36
CA PRO A 257 -1.01 -4.16 13.80
C PRO A 257 -2.10 -3.16 14.22
N GLU A 258 -2.58 -2.33 13.30
CA GLU A 258 -3.61 -1.31 13.54
C GLU A 258 -5.03 -1.86 13.62
N VAL A 259 -5.23 -3.14 13.30
CA VAL A 259 -6.54 -3.79 13.29
C VAL A 259 -6.54 -5.07 14.14
N PRO A 260 -7.72 -5.53 14.61
CA PRO A 260 -7.84 -6.82 15.26
C PRO A 260 -7.39 -7.98 14.36
N LEU A 261 -7.00 -9.10 14.97
CA LEU A 261 -6.52 -10.29 14.26
C LEU A 261 -7.55 -10.81 13.24
N GLU A 262 -8.84 -10.76 13.59
CA GLU A 262 -9.94 -11.19 12.74
C GLU A 262 -10.00 -10.36 11.45
N THR A 263 -9.78 -9.05 11.54
CA THR A 263 -9.71 -8.17 10.37
C THR A 263 -8.42 -8.39 9.58
N ALA A 264 -7.29 -8.61 10.25
CA ALA A 264 -6.02 -8.88 9.57
C ALA A 264 -6.04 -10.19 8.77
N TYR A 265 -6.78 -11.19 9.24
CA TYR A 265 -6.93 -12.50 8.60
C TYR A 265 -8.24 -12.70 7.83
N ASP A 266 -9.03 -11.65 7.63
CA ASP A 266 -10.12 -11.68 6.66
C ASP A 266 -9.55 -11.83 5.24
N ALA A 267 -10.07 -12.80 4.49
CA ALA A 267 -9.57 -13.12 3.16
C ALA A 267 -9.77 -11.98 2.17
N ASN A 268 -10.88 -11.25 2.30
CA ASN A 268 -11.43 -10.31 1.33
C ASN A 268 -11.12 -8.85 1.66
N LEU A 269 -10.78 -8.54 2.91
CA LEU A 269 -10.49 -7.17 3.33
C LEU A 269 -9.05 -6.76 3.01
N ALA A 270 -8.92 -5.56 2.45
CA ALA A 270 -7.66 -4.83 2.42
C ALA A 270 -7.58 -3.91 3.65
N VAL A 271 -6.46 -3.97 4.38
CA VAL A 271 -6.23 -3.11 5.54
C VAL A 271 -5.53 -1.83 5.09
N VAL A 272 -6.23 -0.70 5.14
CA VAL A 272 -5.64 0.60 4.78
C VAL A 272 -4.58 0.99 5.81
N THR A 273 -3.33 1.11 5.37
CA THR A 273 -2.20 1.47 6.23
C THR A 273 -1.82 2.93 6.13
N ARG A 274 -2.30 3.63 5.10
CA ARG A 274 -2.05 5.06 4.96
C ARG A 274 -3.09 5.80 4.13
N ARG A 275 -3.31 7.05 4.53
CA ARG A 275 -4.13 8.02 3.81
C ARG A 275 -3.37 9.30 3.49
N ASP A 276 -3.79 10.00 2.45
CA ASP A 276 -3.32 11.36 2.14
C ASP A 276 -4.07 12.42 2.98
N GLY A 277 -3.76 13.71 2.76
CA GLY A 277 -4.38 14.82 3.48
C GLY A 277 -5.89 14.99 3.24
N ASP A 278 -6.42 14.43 2.15
CA ASP A 278 -7.84 14.41 1.82
C ASP A 278 -8.54 13.15 2.37
N GLY A 279 -7.83 12.30 3.11
CA GLY A 279 -8.34 11.05 3.68
C GLY A 279 -8.43 9.88 2.70
N ARG A 280 -7.95 10.01 1.46
CA ARG A 280 -7.95 8.92 0.47
C ARG A 280 -6.90 7.89 0.82
N ALA A 281 -7.23 6.60 0.67
CA ALA A 281 -6.27 5.52 0.89
C ALA A 281 -5.19 5.54 -0.19
N ILE A 282 -3.93 5.62 0.22
CA ILE A 282 -2.75 5.63 -0.66
C ILE A 282 -1.83 4.41 -0.45
N SER A 283 -2.07 3.62 0.60
CA SER A 283 -1.39 2.35 0.84
C SER A 283 -2.29 1.41 1.65
N SER A 284 -2.17 0.11 1.39
CA SER A 284 -2.87 -0.95 2.13
C SER A 284 -2.08 -2.25 2.13
N VAL A 285 -2.36 -3.12 3.10
CA VAL A 285 -2.09 -4.56 2.97
C VAL A 285 -3.28 -5.14 2.20
N SER A 286 -3.07 -5.53 0.94
CA SER A 286 -4.16 -5.98 0.06
C SER A 286 -4.78 -7.30 0.53
N ALA A 287 -6.00 -7.59 0.06
CA ALA A 287 -6.71 -8.83 0.36
C ALA A 287 -5.84 -10.08 0.08
N ALA A 288 -5.91 -11.07 0.96
CA ALA A 288 -5.06 -12.25 0.89
C ALA A 288 -5.36 -13.11 -0.35
N TRP A 289 -6.64 -13.28 -0.71
CA TRP A 289 -7.04 -14.04 -1.90
C TRP A 289 -6.44 -13.44 -3.18
N LEU A 290 -6.37 -12.11 -3.27
CA LEU A 290 -5.85 -11.40 -4.43
C LEU A 290 -4.34 -11.52 -4.53
N HIS A 291 -3.62 -11.47 -3.40
CA HIS A 291 -2.19 -11.77 -3.39
C HIS A 291 -1.90 -13.20 -3.84
N ALA A 292 -2.68 -14.18 -3.36
CA ALA A 292 -2.55 -15.58 -3.76
C ALA A 292 -2.75 -15.75 -5.27
N ASP A 293 -3.85 -15.24 -5.82
CA ASP A 293 -4.15 -15.34 -7.26
C ASP A 293 -3.03 -14.70 -8.11
N MET A 294 -2.60 -13.48 -7.75
CA MET A 294 -1.52 -12.80 -8.48
C MET A 294 -0.21 -13.60 -8.45
N ILE A 295 0.17 -14.14 -7.29
CA ILE A 295 1.39 -14.92 -7.11
C ILE A 295 1.33 -16.22 -7.93
N GLU A 296 0.20 -16.93 -7.89
CA GLU A 296 0.00 -18.15 -8.68
C GLU A 296 0.11 -17.87 -10.19
N ASN A 297 -0.46 -16.76 -10.66
CA ASN A 297 -0.40 -16.37 -12.07
C ASN A 297 1.02 -15.98 -12.55
N ALA A 298 1.95 -15.69 -11.63
CA ALA A 298 3.36 -15.44 -11.95
C ALA A 298 4.21 -16.70 -12.06
N ARG A 299 3.67 -17.87 -11.65
CA ARG A 299 4.34 -19.18 -11.76
C ARG A 299 5.74 -19.22 -11.15
N LEU A 300 5.86 -18.66 -9.94
CA LEU A 300 7.14 -18.55 -9.24
C LEU A 300 7.73 -19.92 -8.88
N ALA A 301 9.06 -19.98 -8.83
CA ALA A 301 9.81 -21.15 -8.41
C ALA A 301 10.99 -20.75 -7.51
N PRO A 302 11.53 -21.69 -6.70
CA PRO A 302 12.74 -21.46 -5.93
C PRO A 302 13.91 -20.98 -6.81
N GLY A 303 14.69 -20.01 -6.31
CA GLY A 303 15.82 -19.41 -7.02
C GLY A 303 15.47 -18.25 -7.95
N MET A 304 14.19 -17.96 -8.18
CA MET A 304 13.78 -16.83 -9.03
C MET A 304 14.09 -15.46 -8.39
N ARG A 305 14.25 -14.46 -9.26
CA ARG A 305 14.52 -13.05 -8.92
C ARG A 305 13.27 -12.25 -9.21
N VAL A 306 12.72 -11.61 -8.19
CA VAL A 306 11.41 -10.96 -8.25
C VAL A 306 11.55 -9.48 -7.90
N LEU A 307 10.87 -8.65 -8.68
CA LEU A 307 10.63 -7.24 -8.36
C LEU A 307 9.17 -7.05 -7.93
N GLU A 308 8.96 -6.36 -6.83
CA GLU A 308 7.67 -5.83 -6.42
C GLU A 308 7.70 -4.30 -6.45
N ILE A 309 6.68 -3.70 -7.05
CA ILE A 309 6.48 -2.25 -7.16
C ILE A 309 5.19 -1.86 -6.44
N GLY A 310 5.31 -1.05 -5.40
CA GLY A 310 4.29 -0.81 -4.39
C GLY A 310 4.53 -1.78 -3.23
N SER A 311 5.17 -1.31 -2.17
CA SER A 311 5.58 -2.18 -1.07
C SER A 311 4.56 -2.13 0.06
N GLY A 312 4.59 -3.17 0.87
CA GLY A 312 3.95 -3.20 2.19
C GLY A 312 4.60 -4.22 3.12
N GLY A 313 5.73 -4.80 2.69
CA GLY A 313 6.44 -5.89 3.38
C GLY A 313 5.77 -7.26 3.30
N TYR A 314 4.44 -7.35 3.41
CA TYR A 314 3.73 -8.65 3.51
C TYR A 314 3.93 -9.52 2.25
N LYS A 315 3.56 -8.99 1.08
CA LYS A 315 3.75 -9.72 -0.18
C LYS A 315 5.22 -9.94 -0.50
N ALA A 316 6.10 -8.97 -0.26
CA ALA A 316 7.55 -9.18 -0.39
C ALA A 316 8.05 -10.38 0.42
N SER A 317 7.49 -10.61 1.61
CA SER A 317 7.84 -11.74 2.48
C SER A 317 7.26 -13.06 1.97
N LEU A 318 6.02 -13.07 1.46
CA LEU A 318 5.45 -14.22 0.74
C LEU A 318 6.32 -14.61 -0.47
N LEU A 319 6.70 -13.62 -1.28
CA LEU A 319 7.58 -13.82 -2.44
C LEU A 319 8.93 -14.37 -2.00
N ALA A 320 9.52 -13.83 -0.92
CA ALA A 320 10.80 -14.28 -0.40
C ALA A 320 10.73 -15.73 0.07
N GLU A 321 9.63 -16.14 0.72
CA GLU A 321 9.42 -17.51 1.15
C GLU A 321 9.34 -18.48 -0.04
N ILE A 322 8.58 -18.10 -1.08
CA ILE A 322 8.37 -18.90 -2.30
C ILE A 322 9.68 -19.10 -3.08
N VAL A 323 10.45 -18.03 -3.31
CA VAL A 323 11.70 -18.13 -4.07
C VAL A 323 12.85 -18.72 -3.23
N GLY A 324 12.65 -18.85 -1.93
CA GLY A 324 13.60 -19.47 -1.02
C GLY A 324 14.92 -18.70 -0.86
N PRO A 325 15.91 -19.30 -0.19
CA PRO A 325 17.17 -18.63 0.17
C PRO A 325 18.09 -18.35 -1.02
N THR A 326 17.91 -19.04 -2.14
CA THR A 326 18.71 -18.84 -3.36
C THR A 326 18.08 -17.82 -4.32
N GLY A 327 16.82 -17.46 -4.11
CA GLY A 327 16.14 -16.40 -4.86
C GLY A 327 16.40 -15.02 -4.26
N THR A 328 15.93 -13.99 -4.95
CA THR A 328 16.05 -12.61 -4.47
C THR A 328 14.76 -11.84 -4.69
N VAL A 329 14.36 -11.05 -3.70
CA VAL A 329 13.22 -10.13 -3.81
C VAL A 329 13.72 -8.71 -3.63
N VAL A 330 13.45 -7.87 -4.63
CA VAL A 330 13.56 -6.42 -4.55
C VAL A 330 12.15 -5.88 -4.46
N SER A 331 11.84 -5.06 -3.45
CA SER A 331 10.52 -4.47 -3.26
C SER A 331 10.71 -2.96 -3.09
N LEU A 332 9.97 -2.18 -3.87
CA LEU A 332 10.14 -0.73 -3.90
C LEU A 332 8.82 0.01 -3.75
N ASP A 333 8.92 1.23 -3.25
CA ASP A 333 7.79 2.14 -3.07
C ASP A 333 8.28 3.58 -3.21
N ILE A 334 7.42 4.46 -3.71
CA ILE A 334 7.73 5.89 -3.86
C ILE A 334 7.72 6.60 -2.52
N ASP A 335 7.01 6.05 -1.53
CA ASP A 335 6.79 6.72 -0.27
C ASP A 335 7.76 6.27 0.83
N PRO A 336 8.57 7.18 1.39
CA PRO A 336 9.56 6.84 2.40
C PRO A 336 8.95 6.25 3.68
N TYR A 337 7.71 6.58 4.06
CA TYR A 337 7.08 5.94 5.23
C TYR A 337 6.67 4.50 4.94
N VAL A 338 6.21 4.19 3.72
CA VAL A 338 5.88 2.82 3.34
C VAL A 338 7.14 1.95 3.36
N ILE A 339 8.26 2.45 2.85
CA ILE A 339 9.55 1.74 2.91
C ILE A 339 10.05 1.52 4.33
N ARG A 340 9.96 2.53 5.21
CA ARG A 340 10.36 2.35 6.63
C ARG A 340 9.50 1.30 7.32
N ARG A 341 8.18 1.34 7.10
CA ARG A 341 7.22 0.38 7.64
C ARG A 341 7.51 -1.04 7.12
N ALA A 342 7.66 -1.19 5.81
CA ALA A 342 7.97 -2.47 5.18
C ALA A 342 9.26 -3.05 5.77
N ARG A 343 10.33 -2.24 5.89
CA ARG A 343 11.63 -2.67 6.42
C ARG A 343 11.51 -3.20 7.83
N ARG A 344 10.82 -2.46 8.68
CA ARG A 344 10.58 -2.85 10.06
C ARG A 344 9.90 -4.22 10.13
N PHE A 345 8.77 -4.39 9.43
CA PHE A 345 7.99 -5.62 9.56
C PHE A 345 8.59 -6.81 8.83
N THR A 346 9.29 -6.61 7.72
CA THR A 346 10.05 -7.70 7.09
C THR A 346 11.14 -8.18 8.02
N ASP A 347 11.89 -7.26 8.64
CA ASP A 347 12.94 -7.60 9.60
C ASP A 347 12.38 -8.34 10.83
N GLU A 348 11.32 -7.80 11.45
CA GLU A 348 10.65 -8.42 12.60
C GLU A 348 10.05 -9.79 12.28
N ALA A 349 9.56 -10.00 11.06
CA ALA A 349 9.03 -11.27 10.59
C ALA A 349 10.12 -12.27 10.13
N GLY A 350 11.41 -11.90 10.17
CA GLY A 350 12.52 -12.77 9.77
C GLY A 350 12.86 -12.74 8.27
N TYR A 351 12.29 -11.79 7.53
CA TYR A 351 12.46 -11.58 6.08
C TYR A 351 13.39 -10.41 5.75
N GLY A 352 14.37 -10.10 6.61
CA GLY A 352 15.34 -9.02 6.38
C GLY A 352 16.23 -9.21 5.12
N ARG A 353 16.14 -10.37 4.45
CA ARG A 353 16.76 -10.60 3.12
C ARG A 353 16.06 -9.87 1.97
N VAL A 354 14.83 -9.39 2.17
CA VAL A 354 14.11 -8.59 1.19
C VAL A 354 14.83 -7.24 1.01
N ARG A 355 15.18 -6.89 -0.23
CA ARG A 355 15.81 -5.60 -0.53
C ARG A 355 14.76 -4.53 -0.73
N LEU A 356 14.62 -3.64 0.25
CA LEU A 356 13.66 -2.54 0.18
C LEU A 356 14.30 -1.26 -0.35
N VAL A 357 13.67 -0.67 -1.36
CA VAL A 357 14.20 0.46 -2.13
C VAL A 357 13.18 1.59 -2.18
N LEU A 358 13.60 2.80 -1.84
CA LEU A 358 12.81 4.01 -2.07
C LEU A 358 13.00 4.48 -3.52
N GLY A 359 11.91 4.61 -4.27
CA GLY A 359 11.98 5.09 -5.66
C GLY A 359 10.64 5.05 -6.39
N ASP A 360 10.56 5.78 -7.50
CA ASP A 360 9.38 5.77 -8.37
C ASP A 360 9.35 4.51 -9.23
N GLY A 361 8.31 3.69 -9.04
CA GLY A 361 8.12 2.44 -9.76
C GLY A 361 7.92 2.54 -11.26
N ALA A 362 7.55 3.71 -11.79
CA ALA A 362 7.49 3.92 -13.23
C ALA A 362 8.87 3.77 -13.90
N LEU A 363 9.96 3.90 -13.15
CA LEU A 363 11.34 3.73 -13.61
C LEU A 363 11.87 2.30 -13.41
N GLY A 364 11.07 1.40 -12.82
CA GLY A 364 11.51 0.07 -12.41
C GLY A 364 12.49 0.11 -11.23
N ALA A 365 13.23 -0.97 -11.04
CA ALA A 365 14.30 -1.01 -10.04
C ALA A 365 15.52 -0.21 -10.50
N PRO A 366 16.29 0.40 -9.57
CA PRO A 366 17.60 0.97 -9.89
C PRO A 366 18.53 -0.05 -10.57
N GLU A 367 19.33 0.41 -11.54
CA GLU A 367 20.14 -0.45 -12.42
C GLU A 367 20.99 -1.49 -11.67
N HIS A 368 21.62 -1.10 -10.57
CA HIS A 368 22.46 -1.99 -9.76
C HIS A 368 21.69 -3.12 -9.02
N HIS A 369 20.35 -3.03 -8.98
CA HIS A 369 19.47 -4.08 -8.48
C HIS A 369 18.89 -4.97 -9.59
N VAL A 370 19.01 -4.57 -10.86
CA VAL A 370 18.47 -5.32 -12.00
C VAL A 370 19.42 -6.47 -12.35
N PRO A 371 18.95 -7.74 -12.34
CA PRO A 371 19.78 -8.86 -12.78
C PRO A 371 20.15 -8.71 -14.26
N ARG A 372 21.32 -9.23 -14.66
CA ARG A 372 21.80 -9.16 -16.05
C ARG A 372 20.83 -9.73 -17.09
N THR A 373 20.03 -10.72 -16.70
CA THR A 373 19.02 -11.36 -17.57
C THR A 373 17.61 -10.79 -17.35
N GLY A 374 17.46 -9.75 -16.54
CA GLY A 374 16.17 -9.27 -16.04
C GLY A 374 15.63 -10.08 -14.86
N PHE A 375 14.53 -9.60 -14.28
CA PHE A 375 13.74 -10.26 -13.25
C PHE A 375 12.89 -11.38 -13.84
N ASP A 376 12.77 -12.51 -13.14
CA ASP A 376 11.94 -13.64 -13.58
C ASP A 376 10.44 -13.33 -13.40
N ALA A 377 10.11 -12.46 -12.43
CA ALA A 377 8.78 -11.88 -12.29
C ALA A 377 8.81 -10.44 -11.79
N ILE A 378 7.85 -9.63 -12.25
CA ILE A 378 7.60 -8.27 -11.77
C ILE A 378 6.14 -8.16 -11.35
N PHE A 379 5.89 -7.62 -10.16
CA PHE A 379 4.57 -7.37 -9.63
C PHE A 379 4.34 -5.89 -9.42
N LEU A 380 3.12 -5.43 -9.72
CA LEU A 380 2.61 -4.14 -9.28
C LEU A 380 1.47 -4.36 -8.30
N THR A 381 1.39 -3.55 -7.25
CA THR A 381 0.35 -3.62 -6.20
C THR A 381 -0.41 -2.30 -6.06
N HIS A 382 -0.48 -1.56 -7.17
CA HIS A 382 -1.29 -0.36 -7.34
C HIS A 382 -1.93 -0.39 -8.73
N ASN A 383 -3.01 0.35 -8.92
CA ASN A 383 -3.70 0.48 -10.20
C ASN A 383 -2.89 1.35 -11.15
N CYS A 384 -2.61 0.83 -12.34
CA CYS A 384 -1.86 1.53 -13.38
C CYS A 384 -2.76 1.79 -14.58
N TRP A 385 -2.69 2.99 -15.14
CA TRP A 385 -3.39 3.27 -16.40
C TRP A 385 -2.62 2.77 -17.63
N ASP A 386 -1.29 2.79 -17.62
CA ASP A 386 -0.44 2.40 -18.75
C ASP A 386 0.77 1.57 -18.28
N LEU A 387 1.40 0.83 -19.19
CA LEU A 387 2.57 0.00 -18.90
C LEU A 387 3.86 0.80 -19.11
N ALA A 388 4.68 0.95 -18.06
CA ALA A 388 5.94 1.67 -18.21
C ALA A 388 6.97 0.82 -18.98
N PRO A 389 7.73 1.42 -19.92
CA PRO A 389 8.73 0.69 -20.71
C PRO A 389 9.79 -0.01 -19.86
N ALA A 390 10.12 0.56 -18.70
CA ALA A 390 11.08 -0.01 -17.75
C ALA A 390 10.67 -1.42 -17.29
N TRP A 391 9.38 -1.71 -17.15
CA TRP A 391 8.92 -3.01 -16.66
C TRP A 391 9.23 -4.12 -17.67
N THR A 392 8.90 -3.93 -18.95
CA THR A 392 9.25 -4.90 -20.00
C THR A 392 10.76 -4.99 -20.20
N ALA A 393 11.48 -3.86 -20.14
CA ALA A 393 12.93 -3.82 -20.31
C ALA A 393 13.68 -4.57 -19.19
N GLN A 394 13.20 -4.50 -17.95
CA GLN A 394 13.79 -5.17 -16.80
C GLN A 394 13.26 -6.59 -16.56
N LEU A 395 12.24 -7.03 -17.29
CA LEU A 395 11.68 -8.38 -17.20
C LEU A 395 12.49 -9.36 -18.05
N ALA A 396 12.81 -10.53 -17.52
CA ALA A 396 13.48 -11.58 -18.26
C ALA A 396 12.61 -12.11 -19.41
N GLN A 397 13.24 -12.61 -20.47
CA GLN A 397 12.53 -13.32 -21.53
C GLN A 397 11.80 -14.54 -20.93
N GLY A 398 10.52 -14.71 -21.25
CA GLY A 398 9.67 -15.75 -20.66
C GLY A 398 9.23 -15.48 -19.22
N GLY A 399 9.70 -14.39 -18.61
CA GLY A 399 9.29 -13.94 -17.28
C GLY A 399 7.88 -13.37 -17.25
N HIS A 400 7.33 -13.21 -16.04
CA HIS A 400 5.95 -12.79 -15.83
C HIS A 400 5.81 -11.37 -15.28
N LEU A 401 4.99 -10.54 -15.90
CA LEU A 401 4.55 -9.25 -15.36
C LEU A 401 3.12 -9.39 -14.86
N VAL A 402 2.88 -9.15 -13.58
CA VAL A 402 1.53 -9.18 -13.01
C VAL A 402 1.16 -7.78 -12.52
N VAL A 403 0.19 -7.16 -13.20
CA VAL A 403 -0.11 -5.74 -13.06
C VAL A 403 -1.62 -5.49 -12.97
N PRO A 404 -2.10 -4.75 -11.95
CA PRO A 404 -3.43 -4.17 -11.97
C PRO A 404 -3.50 -3.07 -13.04
N LEU A 405 -4.07 -3.41 -14.19
CA LEU A 405 -4.16 -2.53 -15.34
C LEU A 405 -5.60 -2.03 -15.53
N GLU A 406 -5.74 -0.73 -15.71
CA GLU A 406 -7.02 -0.07 -15.97
C GLU A 406 -7.30 0.02 -17.48
N VAL A 407 -8.45 -0.51 -17.89
CA VAL A 407 -8.96 -0.43 -19.27
C VAL A 407 -10.39 0.09 -19.20
N GLY A 408 -10.63 1.28 -19.75
CA GLY A 408 -11.91 1.99 -19.69
C GLY A 408 -12.41 2.25 -18.27
N GLY A 409 -11.52 2.41 -17.29
CA GLY A 409 -11.89 2.60 -15.88
C GLY A 409 -12.24 1.33 -15.12
N TYR A 410 -12.05 0.16 -15.76
CA TYR A 410 -12.17 -1.13 -15.11
C TYR A 410 -10.79 -1.73 -14.89
N THR A 411 -10.46 -2.01 -13.63
CA THR A 411 -9.18 -2.60 -13.27
C THR A 411 -9.26 -4.12 -13.31
N ARG A 412 -8.24 -4.74 -13.90
CA ARG A 412 -7.96 -6.18 -13.79
C ARG A 412 -6.51 -6.38 -13.40
N ALA A 413 -6.22 -7.30 -12.48
CA ALA A 413 -4.88 -7.84 -12.36
C ALA A 413 -4.65 -8.75 -13.57
N ILE A 414 -3.75 -8.35 -14.45
CA ILE A 414 -3.40 -9.08 -15.67
C ILE A 414 -2.01 -9.65 -15.50
N ALA A 415 -1.89 -10.96 -15.68
CA ALA A 415 -0.59 -11.61 -15.78
C ALA A 415 -0.19 -11.69 -17.26
N PHE A 416 1.00 -11.18 -17.58
CA PHE A 416 1.60 -11.26 -18.90
C PHE A 416 2.85 -12.12 -18.85
N GLN A 417 3.13 -12.82 -19.95
CA GLN A 417 4.44 -13.42 -20.20
C GLN A 417 5.18 -12.62 -21.26
N ARG A 418 6.47 -12.33 -21.05
CA ARG A 418 7.31 -11.67 -22.05
C ARG A 418 7.69 -12.62 -23.19
N GLN A 419 7.43 -12.21 -24.42
CA GLN A 419 7.81 -12.88 -25.65
C GLN A 419 8.46 -11.89 -26.61
N GLY A 420 9.79 -11.74 -26.51
CA GLY A 420 10.51 -10.71 -27.26
C GLY A 420 10.18 -9.34 -26.69
N ASP A 421 9.69 -8.44 -27.52
CA ASP A 421 9.23 -7.11 -27.10
C ASP A 421 7.72 -7.04 -26.85
N THR A 422 7.02 -8.16 -27.00
CA THR A 422 5.58 -8.28 -26.77
C THR A 422 5.30 -8.91 -25.39
N LEU A 423 4.26 -8.40 -24.73
CA LEU A 423 3.68 -9.04 -23.54
C LEU A 423 2.40 -9.77 -23.93
N VAL A 424 2.28 -11.04 -23.58
CA VAL A 424 1.12 -11.88 -23.92
C VAL A 424 0.36 -12.24 -22.64
N ALA A 425 -0.91 -11.82 -22.55
CA ALA A 425 -1.73 -12.05 -21.37
C ALA A 425 -2.02 -13.54 -21.16
N GLN A 426 -1.94 -13.96 -19.90
CA GLN A 426 -2.13 -15.34 -19.42
C GLN A 426 -3.39 -15.48 -18.56
N GLY A 427 -3.84 -14.39 -17.91
CA GLY A 427 -5.01 -14.41 -17.03
C GLY A 427 -5.48 -13.00 -16.67
N PHE A 428 -6.74 -12.91 -16.23
CA PHE A 428 -7.40 -11.68 -15.82
C PHE A 428 -8.16 -11.91 -14.52
N THR A 429 -7.92 -11.06 -13.54
CA THR A 429 -8.62 -11.12 -12.25
C THR A 429 -9.27 -9.77 -11.96
N VAL A 430 -10.56 -9.76 -11.64
CA VAL A 430 -11.26 -8.54 -11.24
C VAL A 430 -10.71 -8.06 -9.91
N CYS A 431 -10.26 -6.81 -9.82
CA CYS A 431 -9.70 -6.28 -8.59
C CYS A 431 -9.81 -4.76 -8.51
N GLY A 432 -9.50 -4.21 -7.32
CA GLY A 432 -9.28 -2.79 -7.11
C GLY A 432 -8.02 -2.58 -6.28
N PHE A 433 -7.30 -1.49 -6.56
CA PHE A 433 -6.08 -1.09 -5.84
C PHE A 433 -6.05 0.43 -5.65
N VAL A 434 -5.18 0.90 -4.77
CA VAL A 434 -4.84 2.34 -4.68
C VAL A 434 -4.26 2.81 -6.02
N ARG A 435 -4.44 4.09 -6.37
CA ARG A 435 -3.95 4.63 -7.65
C ARG A 435 -2.44 4.82 -7.65
N ASP A 436 -1.85 4.77 -8.84
CA ASP A 436 -0.46 5.16 -9.08
C ASP A 436 -0.17 6.60 -8.65
N GLN A 437 1.10 6.82 -8.31
CA GLN A 437 1.65 8.11 -7.91
C GLN A 437 2.92 8.39 -8.73
N GLY A 438 3.52 9.57 -8.57
CA GLY A 438 4.76 9.93 -9.27
C GLY A 438 4.56 10.12 -10.77
N ILE A 439 5.54 9.71 -11.58
CA ILE A 439 5.56 9.86 -13.04
C ILE A 439 4.47 9.02 -13.72
N GLY A 440 4.05 7.93 -13.08
CA GLY A 440 2.92 7.11 -13.53
C GLY A 440 1.56 7.80 -13.28
N GLY A 441 1.47 8.60 -12.21
CA GLY A 441 0.22 9.19 -11.74
C GLY A 441 -0.44 10.08 -12.79
N ARG A 442 -1.71 9.81 -13.08
CA ARG A 442 -2.54 10.57 -14.03
C ARG A 442 -3.86 10.98 -13.40
N ARG A 443 -4.31 12.19 -13.72
CA ARG A 443 -5.70 12.61 -13.49
C ARG A 443 -6.56 12.13 -14.66
N THR A 444 -7.61 11.38 -14.35
CA THR A 444 -8.65 11.03 -15.32
C THR A 444 -9.31 12.31 -15.85
N PRO A 445 -9.40 12.50 -17.18
CA PRO A 445 -10.24 13.53 -17.77
C PRO A 445 -11.70 13.34 -17.34
N VAL A 446 -12.29 14.39 -16.75
CA VAL A 446 -13.68 14.38 -16.26
C VAL A 446 -14.46 15.52 -16.89
N VAL A 447 -15.64 15.21 -17.40
CA VAL A 447 -16.65 16.18 -17.82
C VAL A 447 -17.75 16.19 -16.77
N GLN A 448 -17.98 17.36 -16.17
CA GLN A 448 -19.08 17.56 -15.23
C GLN A 448 -20.36 17.86 -16.03
N LEU A 449 -21.47 17.28 -15.57
CA LEU A 449 -22.81 17.45 -16.11
C LEU A 449 -23.74 17.89 -14.99
N LEU A 450 -24.84 18.54 -15.34
CA LEU A 450 -25.93 18.94 -14.44
C LEU A 450 -25.38 19.71 -13.23
N ASP A 451 -24.58 20.75 -13.47
CA ASP A 451 -23.92 21.57 -12.45
C ASP A 451 -23.09 20.74 -11.43
N GLY A 452 -22.43 19.69 -11.92
CA GLY A 452 -21.53 18.84 -11.13
C GLY A 452 -22.24 17.70 -10.37
N LYS A 453 -23.53 17.46 -10.64
CA LYS A 453 -24.30 16.37 -10.04
C LYS A 453 -24.05 15.02 -10.71
N ALA A 454 -23.60 15.04 -11.96
CA ALA A 454 -23.16 13.86 -12.68
C ALA A 454 -21.81 14.12 -13.36
N GLN A 455 -21.07 13.05 -13.66
CA GLN A 455 -19.79 13.16 -14.32
C GLN A 455 -19.57 12.04 -15.34
N LEU A 456 -18.91 12.37 -16.44
CA LEU A 456 -18.36 11.42 -17.41
C LEU A 456 -16.85 11.36 -17.27
N ARG A 457 -16.34 10.14 -17.10
CA ARG A 457 -14.90 9.85 -16.98
C ARG A 457 -14.39 9.22 -18.28
N PHE A 458 -13.40 9.84 -18.89
CA PHE A 458 -12.75 9.38 -20.12
C PHE A 458 -11.39 8.81 -19.77
N GLU A 459 -11.38 7.56 -19.34
CA GLU A 459 -10.15 6.90 -18.88
C GLU A 459 -9.21 6.66 -20.05
N ASP A 460 -9.74 6.26 -21.21
CA ASP A 460 -8.99 6.09 -22.45
C ASP A 460 -9.49 7.04 -23.53
N GLY A 461 -8.57 7.75 -24.19
CA GLY A 461 -8.87 8.75 -25.22
C GLY A 461 -9.07 10.18 -24.69
N GLU A 462 -9.26 11.11 -25.62
CA GLU A 462 -9.57 12.51 -25.31
C GLU A 462 -11.08 12.69 -25.12
N PRO A 463 -11.53 13.50 -24.15
CA PRO A 463 -12.93 13.93 -24.09
C PRO A 463 -13.31 14.58 -25.43
N ALA A 464 -14.40 14.13 -26.05
CA ALA A 464 -14.97 14.84 -27.19
C ALA A 464 -15.34 16.29 -26.79
N ASP A 465 -15.71 17.16 -27.74
CA ASP A 465 -16.34 18.45 -27.41
C ASP A 465 -17.70 18.19 -26.75
N THR A 466 -17.66 18.00 -25.43
CA THR A 466 -18.77 17.62 -24.57
C THR A 466 -19.47 18.83 -23.94
N ALA A 467 -19.08 20.06 -24.31
CA ALA A 467 -19.56 21.31 -23.72
C ALA A 467 -21.09 21.54 -23.86
N ARG A 468 -21.81 20.60 -24.50
CA ARG A 468 -23.27 20.66 -24.70
C ARG A 468 -23.98 19.34 -24.37
N LEU A 469 -23.39 18.45 -23.56
CA LEU A 469 -24.08 17.21 -23.15
C LEU A 469 -25.25 17.47 -22.19
N ASP A 470 -25.23 18.56 -21.43
CA ASP A 470 -26.38 18.96 -20.59
C ASP A 470 -27.65 19.19 -21.42
N ALA A 471 -27.52 19.79 -22.60
CA ALA A 471 -28.64 19.96 -23.51
C ALA A 471 -29.17 18.64 -24.08
N ALA A 472 -28.35 17.58 -24.12
CA ALA A 472 -28.81 16.25 -24.50
C ALA A 472 -29.70 15.66 -23.40
N LEU A 473 -29.31 15.81 -22.14
CA LEU A 473 -30.02 15.27 -20.98
C LEU A 473 -31.41 15.90 -20.77
N THR A 474 -31.67 17.09 -21.33
CA THR A 474 -33.02 17.70 -21.31
C THR A 474 -33.94 17.16 -22.41
N THR A 475 -33.44 16.36 -23.35
CA THR A 475 -34.28 15.71 -24.38
C THR A 475 -34.98 14.48 -23.82
N PRO A 476 -36.12 14.05 -24.41
CA PRO A 476 -36.78 12.82 -23.99
C PRO A 476 -35.82 11.62 -24.04
N ARG A 477 -35.77 10.85 -22.95
CA ARG A 477 -34.99 9.62 -22.85
C ARG A 477 -35.55 8.55 -23.78
N LEU A 478 -34.66 7.89 -24.51
CA LEU A 478 -34.98 6.67 -25.27
C LEU A 478 -34.48 5.45 -24.50
N ASP A 479 -35.40 4.54 -24.16
CA ASP A 479 -35.10 3.28 -23.50
C ASP A 479 -35.10 2.15 -24.53
N THR A 480 -34.08 1.31 -24.50
CA THR A 480 -33.95 0.17 -25.40
C THR A 480 -33.56 -1.07 -24.61
N PRO A 481 -34.52 -1.97 -24.34
CA PRO A 481 -34.25 -3.27 -23.78
C PRO A 481 -33.34 -4.08 -24.72
N THR A 482 -32.32 -4.71 -24.16
CA THR A 482 -31.37 -5.49 -24.96
C THR A 482 -31.89 -6.90 -25.26
N GLY A 483 -32.83 -7.41 -24.45
CA GLY A 483 -33.24 -8.81 -24.42
C GLY A 483 -32.26 -9.71 -23.67
N VAL A 484 -31.14 -9.18 -23.16
CA VAL A 484 -30.11 -9.94 -22.45
C VAL A 484 -30.34 -9.82 -20.95
N THR A 485 -30.48 -10.97 -20.29
CA THR A 485 -30.76 -11.05 -18.85
C THR A 485 -29.60 -11.59 -18.05
N ILE A 486 -29.56 -11.23 -16.76
CA ILE A 486 -28.59 -11.70 -15.80
C ILE A 486 -29.25 -12.02 -14.47
N GLU A 487 -28.86 -13.16 -13.89
CA GLU A 487 -29.27 -13.58 -12.57
C GLU A 487 -28.41 -12.91 -11.49
N SER A 488 -28.96 -12.81 -10.29
CA SER A 488 -28.23 -12.34 -9.12
C SER A 488 -26.93 -13.14 -8.91
N GLY A 489 -25.83 -12.45 -8.62
CA GLY A 489 -24.54 -13.07 -8.34
C GLY A 489 -23.74 -13.54 -9.56
N VAL A 490 -24.31 -13.52 -10.77
CA VAL A 490 -23.57 -13.88 -11.99
C VAL A 490 -22.66 -12.71 -12.41
N PRO A 491 -21.33 -12.89 -12.51
CA PRO A 491 -20.42 -11.83 -12.92
C PRO A 491 -20.59 -11.48 -14.41
N PHE A 492 -20.61 -10.19 -14.72
CA PHE A 492 -20.58 -9.65 -16.09
C PHE A 492 -19.34 -8.78 -16.35
N ALA A 493 -18.28 -9.03 -15.59
CA ALA A 493 -17.00 -8.31 -15.70
C ALA A 493 -16.38 -8.35 -17.12
N THR A 494 -16.71 -9.36 -17.92
CA THR A 494 -16.29 -9.46 -19.33
C THR A 494 -17.05 -8.50 -20.23
N LEU A 495 -18.33 -8.20 -19.96
CA LEU A 495 -19.12 -7.20 -20.70
C LEU A 495 -18.50 -5.81 -20.56
N GLN A 496 -18.09 -5.45 -19.34
CA GLN A 496 -17.43 -4.19 -19.03
C GLN A 496 -16.19 -3.97 -19.92
N LEU A 497 -15.30 -4.96 -19.95
CA LEU A 497 -14.07 -4.90 -20.73
C LEU A 497 -14.35 -4.97 -22.24
N PHE A 498 -15.36 -5.74 -22.66
CA PHE A 498 -15.80 -5.82 -24.05
C PHE A 498 -16.29 -4.47 -24.56
N LEU A 499 -17.17 -3.79 -23.82
CA LEU A 499 -17.65 -2.47 -24.20
C LEU A 499 -16.51 -1.44 -24.21
N ALA A 500 -15.65 -1.45 -23.19
CA ALA A 500 -14.51 -0.53 -23.08
C ALA A 500 -13.53 -0.62 -24.26
N THR A 501 -13.42 -1.79 -24.91
CA THR A 501 -12.44 -2.04 -25.99
C THR A 501 -13.06 -2.07 -27.38
N THR A 502 -14.38 -2.27 -27.49
CA THR A 502 -15.06 -2.40 -28.80
C THR A 502 -15.92 -1.21 -29.19
N VAL A 503 -16.19 -0.29 -28.26
CA VAL A 503 -17.02 0.90 -28.49
C VAL A 503 -16.15 2.15 -28.57
N ARG A 504 -16.21 2.88 -29.69
CA ARG A 504 -15.56 4.19 -29.83
C ARG A 504 -16.31 5.25 -29.03
N GLY A 505 -15.57 6.16 -28.38
CA GLY A 505 -16.17 7.19 -27.52
C GLY A 505 -16.67 6.64 -26.19
N PHE A 506 -16.18 5.47 -25.79
CA PHE A 506 -16.48 4.86 -24.50
C PHE A 506 -16.03 5.78 -23.35
N CYS A 507 -16.89 5.87 -22.34
CA CYS A 507 -16.63 6.60 -21.09
C CYS A 507 -17.44 5.96 -19.96
N ARG A 508 -17.24 6.45 -18.72
CA ARG A 508 -18.04 6.00 -17.59
C ARG A 508 -18.86 7.11 -17.00
N LEU A 509 -20.17 6.90 -16.89
CA LEU A 509 -21.10 7.81 -16.24
C LEU A 509 -21.24 7.45 -14.76
N SER A 510 -21.18 8.44 -13.88
CA SER A 510 -21.41 8.26 -12.44
C SER A 510 -22.09 9.50 -11.86
N LEU A 511 -22.88 9.31 -10.82
CA LEU A 511 -23.49 10.40 -10.07
C LEU A 511 -22.56 10.87 -8.95
N THR A 512 -22.47 12.19 -8.76
CA THR A 512 -21.67 12.82 -7.70
C THR A 512 -22.47 13.00 -6.40
N ARG A 513 -23.80 12.98 -6.50
CA ARG A 513 -24.77 12.96 -5.39
C ARG A 513 -25.71 11.76 -5.56
N GLY A 514 -26.37 11.37 -4.46
CA GLY A 514 -27.25 10.19 -4.46
C GLY A 514 -28.39 10.30 -5.50
N PRO A 515 -29.01 9.17 -5.88
CA PRO A 515 -30.01 9.10 -6.94
C PRO A 515 -31.30 9.86 -6.62
N ASP A 516 -31.48 10.28 -5.35
CA ASP A 516 -32.63 11.04 -4.87
C ASP A 516 -32.57 12.53 -5.26
N ASP A 517 -31.50 13.00 -5.91
CA ASP A 517 -31.44 14.38 -6.44
C ASP A 517 -32.40 14.51 -7.65
N PRO A 518 -33.42 15.39 -7.59
CA PRO A 518 -34.43 15.54 -8.64
C PRO A 518 -33.85 15.79 -10.03
N ASP A 519 -32.69 16.45 -10.10
CA ASP A 519 -32.06 16.78 -11.37
C ASP A 519 -31.37 15.57 -12.01
N THR A 520 -31.13 14.49 -11.25
CA THR A 520 -30.51 13.25 -11.76
C THR A 520 -31.46 12.05 -11.78
N ALA A 521 -32.67 12.18 -11.21
CA ALA A 521 -33.63 11.09 -11.09
C ALA A 521 -33.98 10.44 -12.45
N HIS A 522 -34.08 11.24 -13.51
CA HIS A 522 -34.38 10.77 -14.87
C HIS A 522 -33.26 9.92 -15.51
N LEU A 523 -32.07 9.85 -14.89
CA LEU A 523 -30.98 8.98 -15.31
C LEU A 523 -31.14 7.55 -14.78
N GLU A 524 -31.94 7.33 -13.72
CA GLU A 524 -32.20 5.99 -13.16
C GLU A 524 -30.93 5.14 -12.95
N LEU A 525 -29.84 5.78 -12.52
CA LEU A 525 -28.61 5.10 -12.14
C LEU A 525 -28.67 4.70 -10.66
N PRO A 526 -28.30 3.46 -10.30
CA PRO A 526 -28.21 3.08 -8.89
C PRO A 526 -27.23 3.95 -8.10
N SER A 527 -27.53 4.21 -6.83
CA SER A 527 -26.64 4.97 -5.95
C SER A 527 -25.26 4.37 -5.86
N GLY A 528 -24.21 5.18 -6.02
CA GLY A 528 -22.81 4.73 -5.96
C GLY A 528 -22.37 3.87 -7.15
N ALA A 529 -23.23 3.60 -8.12
CA ALA A 529 -22.87 2.87 -9.32
C ALA A 529 -22.25 3.77 -10.39
N ASP A 530 -21.43 3.17 -11.24
CA ASP A 530 -21.00 3.74 -12.50
C ASP A 530 -21.42 2.86 -13.68
N ALA A 531 -21.81 3.52 -14.76
CA ALA A 531 -22.35 2.88 -15.95
C ALA A 531 -21.37 2.99 -17.11
N ALA A 532 -21.26 1.90 -17.88
CA ALA A 532 -20.65 1.93 -19.20
C ALA A 532 -21.45 2.88 -20.09
N ALA A 533 -20.78 3.87 -20.67
CA ALA A 533 -21.41 4.92 -21.46
C ALA A 533 -20.66 5.18 -22.76
N VAL A 534 -21.33 5.82 -23.71
CA VAL A 534 -20.77 6.24 -24.99
C VAL A 534 -21.26 7.64 -25.33
N THR A 535 -20.36 8.46 -25.86
CA THR A 535 -20.68 9.81 -26.34
C THR A 535 -20.36 9.96 -27.83
N GLN A 536 -21.20 10.71 -28.54
CA GLN A 536 -20.91 11.11 -29.92
C GLN A 536 -21.53 12.47 -30.24
N GLY A 537 -20.70 13.52 -30.21
CA GLY A 537 -21.19 14.90 -30.32
C GLY A 537 -22.07 15.25 -29.12
N HIS A 538 -23.28 15.75 -29.36
CA HIS A 538 -24.21 16.16 -28.31
C HIS A 538 -25.19 15.03 -27.93
N SER A 539 -24.72 13.79 -27.85
CA SER A 539 -25.56 12.64 -27.52
C SER A 539 -24.81 11.69 -26.62
N LEU A 540 -25.54 11.07 -25.70
CA LEU A 540 -25.04 10.18 -24.67
C LEU A 540 -25.95 8.95 -24.63
N ALA A 541 -25.36 7.76 -24.54
CA ALA A 541 -26.08 6.56 -24.14
C ALA A 541 -25.29 5.83 -23.06
N TYR A 542 -25.98 5.15 -22.15
CA TYR A 542 -25.36 4.33 -21.11
C TYR A 542 -26.16 3.08 -20.83
N LEU A 543 -25.45 2.06 -20.35
CA LEU A 543 -26.01 0.77 -19.98
C LEU A 543 -26.40 0.76 -18.51
N THR A 544 -27.65 0.40 -18.23
CA THR A 544 -28.16 0.10 -16.90
C THR A 544 -28.83 -1.28 -16.90
N HIS A 545 -29.38 -1.69 -15.77
CA HIS A 545 -30.15 -2.93 -15.65
C HIS A 545 -31.41 -2.69 -14.83
N VAL A 546 -32.52 -3.28 -15.28
CA VAL A 546 -33.84 -3.17 -14.64
C VAL A 546 -34.30 -4.54 -14.16
N LYS A 547 -34.93 -4.59 -12.99
CA LYS A 547 -35.43 -5.85 -12.42
C LYS A 547 -36.68 -6.27 -13.20
N ILE A 548 -36.67 -7.45 -13.79
CA ILE A 548 -37.80 -7.97 -14.57
C ILE A 548 -38.54 -9.12 -13.87
N HIS A 549 -37.90 -9.82 -12.94
CA HIS A 549 -38.54 -10.85 -12.11
C HIS A 549 -38.19 -10.66 -10.63
N GLU A 550 -39.18 -10.81 -9.76
CA GLU A 550 -39.01 -10.83 -8.32
C GLU A 550 -38.62 -12.21 -7.82
N ALA A 551 -37.94 -12.28 -6.67
CA ALA A 551 -37.71 -13.55 -6.01
C ALA A 551 -39.05 -14.10 -5.54
N VAL A 552 -39.42 -15.29 -6.02
CA VAL A 552 -40.66 -15.97 -5.62
C VAL A 552 -40.27 -17.21 -4.82
N GLN A 553 -40.80 -17.33 -3.61
CA GLN A 553 -40.78 -18.59 -2.87
C GLN A 553 -41.81 -19.51 -3.52
N GLU A 554 -41.37 -20.61 -4.14
CA GLU A 554 -42.30 -21.61 -4.63
C GLU A 554 -43.10 -22.20 -3.46
N PRO A 555 -44.44 -22.23 -3.52
CA PRO A 555 -45.24 -22.91 -2.51
C PRO A 555 -45.00 -24.42 -2.64
N THR A 556 -44.17 -24.99 -1.75
CA THR A 556 -44.00 -26.43 -1.62
C THR A 556 -45.34 -27.06 -1.24
N GLN A 557 -45.94 -27.84 -2.15
CA GLN A 557 -47.17 -28.60 -1.87
C GLN A 557 -46.95 -29.88 -1.06
N GLU A 558 -45.72 -30.24 -0.70
CA GLU A 558 -45.43 -31.37 0.20
C GLU A 558 -44.28 -31.06 1.16
N PRO A 559 -44.32 -31.57 2.41
CA PRO A 559 -43.26 -31.38 3.39
C PRO A 559 -42.07 -32.29 3.06
N THR A 560 -41.20 -31.87 2.15
CA THR A 560 -39.87 -32.46 1.96
C THR A 560 -38.85 -31.79 2.87
N HIS A 561 -37.89 -32.56 3.42
CA HIS A 561 -36.80 -32.08 4.28
C HIS A 561 -35.72 -31.26 3.55
N GLU A 562 -35.99 -30.82 2.31
CA GLU A 562 -35.12 -29.97 1.52
C GLU A 562 -35.69 -28.56 1.51
N LEU A 563 -34.85 -27.57 1.86
CA LEU A 563 -35.21 -26.15 1.82
C LEU A 563 -35.70 -25.78 0.39
N PRO A 564 -36.81 -25.03 0.23
CA PRO A 564 -37.27 -24.62 -1.09
C PRO A 564 -36.17 -23.84 -1.83
N GLN A 565 -35.94 -24.15 -3.11
CA GLN A 565 -35.07 -23.35 -3.97
C GLN A 565 -35.77 -22.02 -4.30
N GLU A 566 -35.33 -20.93 -3.70
CA GLU A 566 -35.79 -19.58 -4.07
C GLU A 566 -35.36 -19.26 -5.51
N ALA A 567 -36.33 -18.92 -6.36
CA ALA A 567 -36.04 -18.39 -7.69
C ALA A 567 -35.31 -17.03 -7.53
N GLN A 568 -34.08 -16.95 -8.05
CA GLN A 568 -33.26 -15.75 -7.95
C GLN A 568 -33.84 -14.59 -8.79
N PRO A 569 -33.74 -13.33 -8.34
CA PRO A 569 -34.22 -12.20 -9.13
C PRO A 569 -33.42 -12.08 -10.43
N VAL A 570 -34.13 -11.76 -11.51
CA VAL A 570 -33.56 -11.61 -12.86
C VAL A 570 -33.63 -10.16 -13.28
N TRP A 571 -32.52 -9.67 -13.83
CA TRP A 571 -32.35 -8.32 -14.35
C TRP A 571 -32.18 -8.36 -15.86
N GLU A 572 -32.71 -7.37 -16.57
CA GLU A 572 -32.47 -7.15 -17.99
C GLU A 572 -31.55 -5.95 -18.18
N PHE A 573 -30.55 -6.07 -19.06
CA PHE A 573 -29.75 -4.93 -19.49
C PHE A 573 -30.58 -4.00 -20.39
N VAL A 574 -30.58 -2.71 -20.07
CA VAL A 574 -31.32 -1.67 -20.80
C VAL A 574 -30.37 -0.52 -21.14
N VAL A 575 -30.48 0.00 -22.36
CA VAL A 575 -29.74 1.19 -22.78
C VAL A 575 -30.65 2.40 -22.65
N HIS A 576 -30.20 3.41 -21.91
CA HIS A 576 -30.81 4.74 -21.87
C HIS A 576 -30.00 5.69 -22.75
N ALA A 577 -30.68 6.44 -23.62
CA ALA A 577 -30.02 7.34 -24.57
C ALA A 577 -30.70 8.70 -24.70
N PHE A 578 -29.88 9.73 -24.95
CA PHE A 578 -30.25 11.14 -24.96
C PHE A 578 -29.63 11.87 -26.15
N GLY A 579 -30.31 12.92 -26.63
CA GLY A 579 -29.84 13.81 -27.69
C GLY A 579 -30.17 13.36 -29.12
N PRO A 580 -29.76 14.14 -30.14
CA PRO A 580 -30.12 13.94 -31.56
C PRO A 580 -29.68 12.59 -32.16
N ARG A 581 -28.71 11.89 -31.55
CA ARG A 581 -28.26 10.56 -31.97
C ARG A 581 -28.65 9.45 -30.98
N ALA A 582 -29.63 9.68 -30.10
CA ALA A 582 -30.06 8.72 -29.08
C ALA A 582 -30.34 7.32 -29.66
N ARG A 583 -31.11 7.22 -30.76
CA ARG A 583 -31.41 5.94 -31.43
C ARG A 583 -30.15 5.20 -31.88
N ALA A 584 -29.25 5.91 -32.58
CA ALA A 584 -28.02 5.32 -33.12
C ALA A 584 -27.06 4.83 -32.02
N LEU A 585 -26.88 5.62 -30.96
CA LEU A 585 -26.05 5.21 -29.81
C LEU A 585 -26.70 4.07 -29.02
N SER A 586 -28.02 4.09 -28.90
CA SER A 586 -28.77 3.02 -28.24
C SER A 586 -28.65 1.69 -28.99
N ASP A 587 -28.86 1.70 -30.30
CA ASP A 587 -28.65 0.53 -31.17
C ASP A 587 -27.23 -0.01 -31.05
N LEU A 588 -26.22 0.89 -31.11
CA LEU A 588 -24.82 0.51 -30.98
C LEU A 588 -24.53 -0.24 -29.67
N LEU A 589 -24.94 0.29 -28.52
CA LEU A 589 -24.71 -0.38 -27.24
C LEU A 589 -25.52 -1.66 -27.12
N ALA A 590 -26.80 -1.66 -27.52
CA ALA A 590 -27.65 -2.84 -27.43
C ALA A 590 -27.12 -3.99 -28.30
N ASP A 591 -26.67 -3.70 -29.52
CA ASP A 591 -26.07 -4.69 -30.40
C ASP A 591 -24.74 -5.23 -29.85
N ARG A 592 -23.96 -4.40 -29.15
CA ARG A 592 -22.73 -4.84 -28.49
C ARG A 592 -23.01 -5.72 -27.27
N VAL A 593 -24.03 -5.42 -26.48
CA VAL A 593 -24.48 -6.28 -25.37
C VAL A 593 -24.95 -7.64 -25.90
N ARG A 594 -25.76 -7.67 -26.98
CA ARG A 594 -26.19 -8.92 -27.63
C ARG A 594 -25.03 -9.70 -28.24
N ALA A 595 -24.05 -9.02 -28.84
CA ALA A 595 -22.85 -9.66 -29.37
C ALA A 595 -22.00 -10.27 -28.26
N TRP A 596 -21.85 -9.59 -27.13
CA TRP A 596 -21.18 -10.13 -25.95
C TRP A 596 -21.91 -11.38 -25.43
N ASP A 597 -23.23 -11.33 -25.28
CA ASP A 597 -24.03 -12.45 -24.78
C ASP A 597 -23.87 -13.70 -25.65
N ARG A 598 -23.94 -13.52 -26.98
CA ARG A 598 -23.81 -14.61 -27.95
C ARG A 598 -22.39 -15.18 -28.05
N ASP A 599 -21.36 -14.32 -28.10
CA ASP A 599 -20.02 -14.73 -28.54
C ASP A 599 -18.96 -14.74 -27.41
N VAL A 600 -19.20 -14.05 -26.29
CA VAL A 600 -18.16 -13.74 -25.28
C VAL A 600 -18.53 -14.17 -23.86
N ARG A 601 -19.80 -14.07 -23.46
CA ARG A 601 -20.27 -14.22 -22.06
C ARG A 601 -19.75 -15.48 -21.37
N TYR A 602 -19.70 -16.59 -22.09
CA TYR A 602 -19.28 -17.91 -21.58
C TYR A 602 -17.86 -18.31 -22.01
N GLY A 603 -17.11 -17.40 -22.64
CA GLY A 603 -15.74 -17.63 -23.10
C GLY A 603 -14.68 -17.24 -22.08
N ALA A 604 -13.42 -17.60 -22.38
CA ALA A 604 -12.25 -17.32 -21.54
C ALA A 604 -11.76 -15.85 -21.58
N GLY A 605 -12.58 -14.91 -22.05
CA GLY A 605 -12.18 -13.51 -22.27
C GLY A 605 -11.28 -13.30 -23.51
N PRO A 606 -10.75 -12.08 -23.69
CA PRO A 606 -9.99 -11.71 -24.88
C PRO A 606 -8.58 -12.33 -24.86
N ARG A 607 -8.02 -12.60 -26.04
CA ARG A 607 -6.57 -12.67 -26.18
C ARG A 607 -6.04 -11.23 -26.16
N LEU A 608 -5.12 -10.93 -25.25
CA LEU A 608 -4.51 -9.62 -25.14
C LEU A 608 -3.01 -9.73 -25.39
N THR A 609 -2.51 -8.90 -26.30
CA THR A 609 -1.08 -8.65 -26.49
C THR A 609 -0.77 -7.17 -26.30
N VAL A 610 0.40 -6.86 -25.76
CA VAL A 610 0.88 -5.48 -25.61
C VAL A 610 2.19 -5.34 -26.35
N HIS A 611 2.27 -4.30 -27.16
CA HIS A 611 3.39 -3.95 -28.01
C HIS A 611 3.95 -2.57 -27.63
N PRO A 612 5.19 -2.23 -28.04
CA PRO A 612 5.69 -0.86 -27.94
C PRO A 612 4.73 0.18 -28.53
N ALA A 613 4.63 1.36 -27.92
CA ALA A 613 3.66 2.39 -28.30
C ALA A 613 3.73 2.81 -29.77
N ASP A 614 4.93 2.79 -30.34
CA ASP A 614 5.28 3.19 -31.70
C ASP A 614 5.16 2.07 -32.73
N THR A 615 4.72 0.86 -32.32
CA THR A 615 4.49 -0.25 -33.25
C THR A 615 3.48 0.14 -34.35
N PRO A 616 3.83 0.03 -35.64
CA PRO A 616 2.94 0.37 -36.75
C PRO A 616 1.70 -0.53 -36.80
N ASP A 617 0.55 0.02 -37.22
CA ASP A 617 -0.71 -0.75 -37.32
C ASP A 617 -0.59 -2.00 -38.21
N ALA A 618 0.28 -1.97 -39.22
CA ALA A 618 0.51 -3.10 -40.13
C ALA A 618 1.25 -4.28 -39.49
N GLU A 619 1.94 -4.06 -38.36
CA GLU A 619 2.68 -5.08 -37.62
C GLU A 619 1.87 -5.64 -36.43
N LEU A 620 0.76 -5.00 -36.08
CA LEU A 620 -0.11 -5.45 -35.01
C LEU A 620 -0.95 -6.67 -35.44
N PRO A 621 -1.21 -7.62 -34.52
CA PRO A 621 -2.14 -8.70 -34.80
C PRO A 621 -3.57 -8.17 -35.00
N THR A 622 -4.42 -8.97 -35.63
CA THR A 622 -5.85 -8.65 -35.77
C THR A 622 -6.51 -8.51 -34.41
N GLY A 623 -7.20 -7.39 -34.18
CA GLY A 623 -7.96 -7.16 -32.96
C GLY A 623 -8.36 -5.69 -32.78
N HIS A 624 -8.94 -5.39 -31.64
CA HIS A 624 -9.27 -4.04 -31.20
C HIS A 624 -8.04 -3.39 -30.57
N VAL A 625 -7.53 -2.36 -31.22
CA VAL A 625 -6.33 -1.64 -30.79
C VAL A 625 -6.69 -0.52 -29.83
N LEU A 626 -6.09 -0.54 -28.64
CA LEU A 626 -6.11 0.55 -27.67
C LEU A 626 -4.69 1.11 -27.52
N ARG A 627 -4.47 2.31 -28.06
CA ARG A 627 -3.19 3.02 -27.94
C ARG A 627 -3.19 3.87 -26.68
N LYS A 628 -2.17 3.66 -25.85
CA LYS A 628 -1.81 4.52 -24.72
C LYS A 628 -0.44 5.17 -24.99
N PRO A 629 -0.03 6.20 -24.24
CA PRO A 629 1.21 6.92 -24.51
C PRO A 629 2.47 6.06 -24.52
N ARG A 630 2.51 4.97 -23.74
CA ARG A 630 3.69 4.12 -23.54
C ARG A 630 3.49 2.69 -24.03
N SER A 631 2.26 2.29 -24.35
CA SER A 631 1.98 0.94 -24.82
C SER A 631 0.84 0.88 -25.82
N CYS A 632 0.85 -0.17 -26.66
CA CYS A 632 -0.22 -0.47 -27.60
C CYS A 632 -0.84 -1.83 -27.27
N LEU A 633 -2.07 -1.84 -26.76
CA LEU A 633 -2.80 -3.04 -26.38
C LEU A 633 -3.66 -3.51 -27.57
N VAL A 634 -3.66 -4.80 -27.85
CA VAL A 634 -4.50 -5.41 -28.89
C VAL A 634 -5.37 -6.50 -28.27
N PHE A 635 -6.68 -6.28 -28.28
CA PHE A 635 -7.70 -7.20 -27.76
C PHE A 635 -8.36 -7.96 -28.90
N ASP A 636 -8.19 -9.27 -28.92
CA ASP A 636 -8.88 -10.16 -29.85
C ASP A 636 -9.97 -10.94 -29.10
N TRP A 637 -11.22 -10.60 -29.43
CA TRP A 637 -12.43 -11.19 -28.86
C TRP A 637 -12.98 -12.35 -29.69
N SER A 638 -12.26 -12.82 -30.71
CA SER A 638 -12.71 -13.92 -31.55
C SER A 638 -12.82 -15.22 -30.73
N PRO A 639 -13.88 -16.03 -30.93
CA PRO A 639 -14.07 -17.29 -30.20
C PRO A 639 -12.82 -18.18 -30.31
N ARG A 640 -12.43 -18.82 -29.20
CA ARG A 640 -11.40 -19.86 -29.25
C ARG A 640 -12.02 -21.07 -29.96
N ARG A 641 -11.42 -21.53 -31.06
CA ARG A 641 -11.76 -22.86 -31.59
C ARG A 641 -11.32 -23.88 -30.52
N PRO A 642 -12.18 -24.85 -30.18
CA PRO A 642 -11.88 -25.86 -29.17
C PRO A 642 -10.65 -26.69 -29.51
#